data_AF-A0A8T1W6I1-F1
#
_entry.id   AF-A0A8T1W6I1-F1
#
_cell.length_a   1.000
_cell.length_b   1.000
_cell.length_c   1.000
_cell.angle_alpha   90.00
_cell.angle_beta   90.00
_cell.angle_gamma   90.00
#
_symmetry.space_group_name_H-M   'P 1'
#
loop_
_entity.id
_entity.type
_entity.pdbx_description
1 polymer ?
#
loop_
_entity_poly.entity_id
_entity_poly.type
_entity_poly.pdbx_seq_one_letter_code
_entity_poly.pdbx_strand_id
1 'polypeptide(L)'
;MRSLQALLGASLLSLLLSGVPVAADETSCWEIDGAQSLVTSLAAYTGSACAVDVAIPLVAASYAPNESVALLWGVQLEAASTNAMDVPMPPDSMATLSSDHVGSPVQILSTYVRTCASRLQCTPSISGEDTFTTAQSGNFSSSDATYFETLDDLSFAEEGNYTVAAVAVLGNADNATLLYYFQTFADIVVKEVHVEAVYDSDSTYCRVTAQNPLEDRLDSNALLASSDSSEIEVVIDTNNVVQANHAFDVVWTATLARNASKDVELPSPLEAVYVVDSDGTEESGYYTIVGSVVKLCERDMACDEYSSTITVSSAGYSANFTSAGTATFNASGIAVPSTGWYDGFVQVTLAGANADSQRYDFIKYFEVYATQENVAQQVESEKYANDGSESYCWEVLAATNDLDVDATSVMFSGNSTNCPYTVNMTVSTTTFTVDAGALVSWTVAKQTSYTGTDGVFVNTTTAYDESTGQYVNLPQINVYYCNDTTCSPFSEKKTLAYSAQPMNFSERSGQALFSTKISIPSEGTYALMAHAVVPNGDGLRFDVASFMRMTVTASSASADTSHSSGSHVGLILGLTLGCASVICLAALGFAVMRRRRVEQKAAQQKESRHSFFGFRPLSNTNELPTNSPNSAQGSDESGHFMYVKAQRSPMDMPRASSLSYDPYSRRSFVEAGNEDSGYSFTFSDPEPPYPSSNERTSQTRRTPATP
;
A
#
# COMPACT_ATOMS: atom_id res chain seq x y z
N MET A 1 -27.54 -31.48 10.00
CA MET A 1 -28.17 -30.18 9.63
C MET A 1 -27.12 -29.07 9.70
N ARG A 2 -26.11 -29.07 8.81
CA ARG A 2 -25.04 -28.05 8.77
C ARG A 2 -24.60 -27.68 7.34
N SER A 3 -25.37 -28.05 6.32
CA SER A 3 -25.02 -27.90 4.90
C SER A 3 -26.09 -27.15 4.08
N LEU A 4 -27.01 -26.43 4.73
CA LEU A 4 -27.99 -25.56 4.04
C LEU A 4 -27.75 -24.06 4.25
N GLN A 5 -27.06 -23.64 5.33
CA GLN A 5 -26.79 -22.21 5.57
C GLN A 5 -25.70 -21.65 4.65
N ALA A 6 -24.71 -22.45 4.24
CA ALA A 6 -23.65 -22.01 3.32
C ALA A 6 -24.13 -21.79 1.86
N LEU A 7 -25.28 -22.35 1.47
CA LEU A 7 -25.84 -22.22 0.12
C LEU A 7 -26.80 -21.03 -0.05
N LEU A 8 -27.31 -20.48 1.06
CA LEU A 8 -28.18 -19.30 1.06
C LEU A 8 -27.39 -17.99 1.10
N GLY A 9 -26.24 -17.95 1.79
CA GLY A 9 -25.37 -16.76 1.77
C GLY A 9 -24.76 -16.46 0.40
N ALA A 10 -24.31 -17.49 -0.32
CA ALA A 10 -23.71 -17.33 -1.64
C ALA A 10 -24.69 -16.96 -2.76
N SER A 11 -25.99 -17.28 -2.62
CA SER A 11 -27.00 -17.04 -3.66
C SER A 11 -27.66 -15.66 -3.58
N LEU A 12 -27.60 -14.98 -2.42
CA LEU A 12 -28.10 -13.61 -2.27
C LEU A 12 -27.11 -12.55 -2.80
N LEU A 13 -25.79 -12.77 -2.68
CA LEU A 13 -24.79 -11.90 -3.31
C LEU A 13 -24.89 -11.90 -4.84
N SER A 14 -25.20 -13.04 -5.46
CA SER A 14 -25.32 -13.15 -6.93
C SER A 14 -26.51 -12.39 -7.53
N LEU A 15 -27.47 -11.94 -6.72
CA LEU A 15 -28.60 -11.11 -7.16
C LEU A 15 -28.31 -9.59 -7.10
N LEU A 16 -27.23 -9.17 -6.43
CA LEU A 16 -26.78 -7.78 -6.38
C LEU A 16 -25.99 -7.34 -7.64
N LEU A 17 -25.63 -8.29 -8.50
CA LEU A 17 -24.84 -8.07 -9.73
C LEU A 17 -25.63 -8.29 -11.03
N SER A 18 -26.91 -8.64 -10.96
CA SER A 18 -27.79 -8.64 -12.14
C SER A 18 -28.34 -7.24 -12.39
N GLY A 19 -27.71 -6.51 -13.31
CA GLY A 19 -28.04 -5.12 -13.63
C GLY A 19 -29.53 -4.91 -13.92
N VAL A 20 -30.20 -4.24 -12.98
CA VAL A 20 -31.34 -3.37 -13.23
C VAL A 20 -30.77 -1.96 -13.14
N PRO A 21 -31.00 -1.06 -14.11
CA PRO A 21 -30.52 0.31 -13.99
C PRO A 21 -31.12 0.93 -12.73
N VAL A 22 -30.26 1.47 -11.87
CA VAL A 22 -30.70 2.46 -10.87
C VAL A 22 -31.06 3.70 -11.70
N ALA A 23 -32.34 3.81 -12.04
CA ALA A 23 -32.89 5.09 -12.46
C ALA A 23 -32.59 6.10 -11.34
N ALA A 24 -32.33 7.36 -11.71
CA ALA A 24 -32.35 8.45 -10.72
C ALA A 24 -33.61 8.29 -9.86
N ASP A 25 -33.49 8.42 -8.53
CA ASP A 25 -34.50 7.92 -7.57
C ASP A 25 -35.89 8.60 -7.75
N GLU A 26 -36.65 8.06 -8.71
CA GLU A 26 -37.93 8.58 -9.15
C GLU A 26 -38.96 8.43 -8.04
N THR A 27 -39.62 9.56 -7.70
CA THR A 27 -40.74 9.55 -6.76
C THR A 27 -41.76 8.50 -7.19
N SER A 28 -41.99 7.53 -6.31
CA SER A 28 -43.03 6.50 -6.44
C SER A 28 -44.29 6.99 -5.73
N CYS A 29 -45.46 6.72 -6.29
CA CYS A 29 -46.71 7.20 -5.73
C CYS A 29 -47.87 6.21 -5.82
N TRP A 30 -48.78 6.28 -4.84
CA TRP A 30 -49.90 5.35 -4.68
C TRP A 30 -51.18 6.07 -4.28
N GLU A 31 -52.30 5.60 -4.81
CA GLU A 31 -53.65 5.97 -4.37
C GLU A 31 -54.17 4.88 -3.43
N ILE A 32 -54.63 5.26 -2.23
CA ILE A 32 -54.92 4.34 -1.12
C ILE A 32 -56.30 4.65 -0.51
N ASP A 33 -57.14 3.61 -0.36
CA ASP A 33 -58.37 3.66 0.42
C ASP A 33 -58.09 3.37 1.91
N GLY A 34 -58.12 4.40 2.72
CA GLY A 34 -57.98 4.35 4.18
C GLY A 34 -59.24 3.90 4.94
N ALA A 35 -60.35 3.61 4.26
CA ALA A 35 -61.56 3.10 4.93
C ALA A 35 -61.46 1.61 5.36
N GLN A 36 -60.49 0.87 4.83
CA GLN A 36 -60.38 -0.57 5.01
C GLN A 36 -59.24 -0.94 5.99
N SER A 37 -59.48 -1.95 6.84
CA SER A 37 -58.46 -2.49 7.75
C SER A 37 -57.30 -3.20 7.02
N LEU A 38 -57.44 -3.40 5.71
CA LEU A 38 -56.40 -3.83 4.79
C LEU A 38 -56.38 -2.82 3.64
N VAL A 39 -55.43 -1.88 3.69
CA VAL A 39 -55.10 -0.98 2.58
C VAL A 39 -54.76 -1.80 1.34
N THR A 40 -55.62 -1.72 0.34
CA THR A 40 -55.28 -2.04 -1.06
C THR A 40 -54.94 -0.76 -1.79
N SER A 41 -53.76 -0.71 -2.42
CA SER A 41 -53.46 0.34 -3.42
C SER A 41 -54.47 0.25 -4.56
N LEU A 42 -55.21 1.32 -4.80
CA LEU A 42 -56.13 1.45 -5.92
C LEU A 42 -55.35 1.64 -7.24
N ALA A 43 -54.28 2.42 -7.18
CA ALA A 43 -53.33 2.62 -8.27
C ALA A 43 -51.90 2.85 -7.73
N ALA A 44 -50.90 2.68 -8.60
CA ALA A 44 -49.48 2.89 -8.30
C ALA A 44 -48.74 3.36 -9.57
N TYR A 45 -47.88 4.37 -9.44
CA TYR A 45 -47.12 5.00 -10.52
C TYR A 45 -45.72 5.45 -10.05
N THR A 46 -44.85 5.87 -10.97
CA THR A 46 -43.51 6.42 -10.67
C THR A 46 -43.17 7.62 -11.56
N GLY A 47 -42.20 8.43 -11.13
CA GLY A 47 -41.60 9.51 -11.93
C GLY A 47 -42.62 10.58 -12.32
N SER A 48 -42.58 11.04 -13.57
CA SER A 48 -43.47 12.11 -14.10
C SER A 48 -44.96 11.74 -14.18
N ALA A 49 -45.37 10.55 -13.74
CA ALA A 49 -46.76 10.22 -13.47
C ALA A 49 -47.24 10.73 -12.09
N CYS A 50 -46.32 10.96 -11.16
CA CYS A 50 -46.60 11.45 -9.82
C CYS A 50 -46.77 12.97 -9.79
N ALA A 51 -47.79 13.44 -9.08
CA ALA A 51 -48.20 14.84 -9.04
C ALA A 51 -47.36 15.71 -8.07
N VAL A 52 -46.70 15.04 -7.13
CA VAL A 52 -45.78 15.61 -6.14
C VAL A 52 -44.46 14.88 -6.31
N ASP A 53 -43.37 15.63 -6.26
CA ASP A 53 -42.01 15.10 -6.15
C ASP A 53 -41.52 15.20 -4.70
N VAL A 54 -40.79 14.19 -4.26
CA VAL A 54 -40.17 14.10 -2.94
C VAL A 54 -38.69 13.85 -3.15
N ALA A 55 -37.84 14.72 -2.62
CA ALA A 55 -36.39 14.65 -2.79
C ALA A 55 -35.67 14.61 -1.42
N ILE A 56 -34.57 13.88 -1.32
CA ILE A 56 -33.70 13.88 -0.13
C ILE A 56 -32.34 14.48 -0.55
N PRO A 57 -32.17 15.82 -0.49
CA PRO A 57 -30.99 16.49 -1.07
C PRO A 57 -29.68 16.20 -0.34
N LEU A 58 -29.73 15.74 0.91
CA LEU A 58 -28.57 15.51 1.78
C LEU A 58 -28.77 14.21 2.57
N VAL A 59 -28.14 13.15 2.10
CA VAL A 59 -27.92 11.89 2.81
C VAL A 59 -26.46 11.51 2.58
N ALA A 60 -25.66 11.40 3.65
CA ALA A 60 -24.35 10.77 3.55
C ALA A 60 -24.55 9.28 3.22
N ALA A 61 -23.72 8.75 2.32
CA ALA A 61 -23.89 7.39 1.84
C ALA A 61 -23.41 6.33 2.86
N SER A 62 -22.69 6.75 3.91
CA SER A 62 -22.45 5.95 5.10
C SER A 62 -22.55 6.73 6.41
N TYR A 63 -22.73 6.00 7.51
CA TYR A 63 -22.78 6.50 8.89
C TYR A 63 -22.13 5.51 9.87
N ALA A 64 -21.68 5.99 11.03
CA ALA A 64 -21.20 5.14 12.10
C ALA A 64 -22.35 4.50 12.90
N PRO A 65 -22.15 3.30 13.51
CA PRO A 65 -23.13 2.72 14.42
C PRO A 65 -23.41 3.64 15.61
N ASN A 66 -24.68 3.90 15.87
CA ASN A 66 -25.19 4.82 16.90
C ASN A 66 -24.85 6.31 16.67
N GLU A 67 -24.46 6.71 15.46
CA GLU A 67 -24.37 8.11 15.08
C GLU A 67 -25.77 8.77 15.06
N SER A 68 -25.86 10.03 15.49
CA SER A 68 -27.06 10.87 15.37
C SER A 68 -27.12 11.49 13.98
N VAL A 69 -28.09 11.07 13.17
CA VAL A 69 -28.27 11.51 11.79
C VAL A 69 -29.50 12.41 11.69
N ALA A 70 -29.28 13.69 11.38
CA ALA A 70 -30.33 14.62 11.01
C ALA A 70 -30.52 14.60 9.48
N LEU A 71 -31.73 14.30 9.01
CA LEU A 71 -32.05 14.26 7.57
C LEU A 71 -32.95 15.41 7.15
N LEU A 72 -32.66 15.97 5.98
CA LEU A 72 -33.45 17.01 5.31
C LEU A 72 -34.12 16.41 4.07
N TRP A 73 -35.42 16.64 3.89
CA TRP A 73 -36.14 16.25 2.67
C TRP A 73 -37.05 17.38 2.19
N GLY A 74 -37.25 17.46 0.87
CA GLY A 74 -38.09 18.45 0.20
C GLY A 74 -39.33 17.81 -0.43
N VAL A 75 -40.46 18.52 -0.39
CA VAL A 75 -41.73 18.11 -1.01
C VAL A 75 -42.22 19.24 -1.92
N GLN A 76 -42.42 18.95 -3.21
CA GLN A 76 -42.77 19.96 -4.24
C GLN A 76 -43.86 19.46 -5.20
N LEU A 77 -44.64 20.38 -5.77
CA LEU A 77 -45.56 20.06 -6.87
C LEU A 77 -44.77 19.92 -8.18
N GLU A 78 -44.90 18.77 -8.86
CA GLU A 78 -44.18 18.50 -10.10
C GLU A 78 -44.88 19.19 -11.29
N ALA A 79 -44.30 20.28 -11.78
CA ALA A 79 -44.90 21.15 -12.80
C ALA A 79 -45.00 20.52 -14.20
N ALA A 80 -44.18 19.51 -14.50
CA ALA A 80 -44.22 18.71 -15.71
C ALA A 80 -45.03 17.40 -15.56
N SER A 81 -45.70 17.20 -14.41
CA SER A 81 -46.43 15.97 -14.11
C SER A 81 -47.57 15.72 -15.08
N THR A 82 -47.77 14.44 -15.43
CA THR A 82 -48.99 13.96 -16.08
C THR A 82 -50.12 13.68 -15.10
N ASN A 83 -49.86 13.72 -13.78
CA ASN A 83 -50.80 13.54 -12.67
C ASN A 83 -51.74 12.34 -12.87
N ALA A 84 -51.17 11.15 -13.04
CA ALA A 84 -51.91 9.94 -13.41
C ALA A 84 -52.88 9.42 -12.32
N MET A 85 -52.82 9.98 -11.11
CA MET A 85 -53.71 9.68 -9.98
C MET A 85 -54.84 10.73 -9.79
N ASP A 86 -55.00 11.67 -10.74
CA ASP A 86 -56.00 12.75 -10.69
C ASP A 86 -56.00 13.55 -9.36
N VAL A 87 -54.82 13.80 -8.79
CA VAL A 87 -54.64 14.56 -7.54
C VAL A 87 -55.13 16.00 -7.76
N PRO A 88 -55.96 16.57 -6.85
CA PRO A 88 -56.38 17.97 -6.97
C PRO A 88 -55.18 18.93 -7.00
N MET A 89 -55.11 19.80 -8.01
CA MET A 89 -54.00 20.74 -8.20
C MET A 89 -54.50 22.18 -8.42
N PRO A 90 -54.14 23.15 -7.54
CA PRO A 90 -53.39 22.96 -6.30
C PRO A 90 -54.20 22.14 -5.27
N PRO A 91 -53.55 21.41 -4.35
CA PRO A 91 -54.26 20.64 -3.33
C PRO A 91 -55.07 21.55 -2.39
N ASP A 92 -56.32 21.17 -2.12
CA ASP A 92 -57.16 21.86 -1.13
C ASP A 92 -56.62 21.68 0.29
N SER A 93 -56.78 22.72 1.12
CA SER A 93 -56.35 22.67 2.51
C SER A 93 -57.31 21.84 3.36
N MET A 94 -56.80 20.80 4.01
CA MET A 94 -57.53 19.85 4.86
C MET A 94 -57.07 19.95 6.31
N ALA A 95 -57.90 19.50 7.26
CA ALA A 95 -57.48 19.48 8.67
C ALA A 95 -56.31 18.49 8.90
N THR A 96 -55.28 18.93 9.60
CA THR A 96 -54.12 18.11 10.00
C THR A 96 -54.51 16.86 10.79
N LEU A 97 -53.75 15.78 10.58
CA LEU A 97 -53.78 14.58 11.40
C LEU A 97 -52.50 14.39 12.24
N SER A 98 -51.44 15.17 11.96
CA SER A 98 -50.17 15.22 12.71
C SER A 98 -50.30 15.93 14.08
N SER A 99 -49.47 15.52 15.04
CA SER A 99 -49.36 16.06 16.40
C SER A 99 -49.03 17.55 16.46
N ASP A 100 -48.31 18.07 15.47
CA ASP A 100 -47.58 19.33 15.63
C ASP A 100 -48.47 20.53 15.31
N HIS A 101 -49.53 20.31 14.52
CA HIS A 101 -50.44 21.34 14.02
C HIS A 101 -51.92 20.95 14.12
N VAL A 102 -52.29 20.01 15.02
CA VAL A 102 -53.66 19.42 15.18
C VAL A 102 -54.79 20.44 14.98
N GLY A 103 -55.65 20.19 13.99
CA GLY A 103 -56.83 21.00 13.68
C GLY A 103 -56.60 22.23 12.79
N SER A 104 -55.36 22.50 12.36
CA SER A 104 -55.06 23.55 11.38
C SER A 104 -55.31 23.06 9.94
N PRO A 105 -55.69 23.92 8.99
CA PRO A 105 -55.79 23.56 7.58
C PRO A 105 -54.41 23.54 6.90
N VAL A 106 -54.03 22.40 6.30
CA VAL A 106 -52.76 22.15 5.60
C VAL A 106 -52.96 21.42 4.27
N GLN A 107 -52.00 21.52 3.35
CA GLN A 107 -52.02 20.79 2.08
C GLN A 107 -51.26 19.45 2.14
N ILE A 108 -50.16 19.41 2.90
CA ILE A 108 -49.38 18.20 3.19
C ILE A 108 -49.86 17.69 4.56
N LEU A 109 -50.66 16.61 4.57
CA LEU A 109 -51.29 16.08 5.79
C LEU A 109 -50.28 15.48 6.76
N SER A 110 -49.28 14.79 6.21
CA SER A 110 -48.24 14.09 6.95
C SER A 110 -47.01 13.94 6.06
N THR A 111 -45.82 14.16 6.61
CA THR A 111 -44.55 13.84 5.96
C THR A 111 -43.52 13.43 7.00
N TYR A 112 -42.71 12.42 6.68
CA TYR A 112 -41.79 11.76 7.60
C TYR A 112 -40.73 10.97 6.83
N VAL A 113 -39.71 10.53 7.55
CA VAL A 113 -38.70 9.59 7.04
C VAL A 113 -38.85 8.26 7.79
N ARG A 114 -38.66 7.14 7.08
CA ARG A 114 -38.56 5.80 7.68
C ARG A 114 -37.30 5.07 7.22
N THR A 115 -36.84 4.15 8.05
CA THR A 115 -35.67 3.29 7.78
C THR A 115 -36.11 1.84 7.65
N CYS A 116 -35.61 1.13 6.64
CA CYS A 116 -35.93 -0.28 6.37
C CYS A 116 -34.66 -1.03 5.95
N ALA A 117 -34.64 -2.36 6.03
CA ALA A 117 -33.49 -3.14 5.53
C ALA A 117 -33.50 -3.36 3.98
N SER A 118 -34.50 -2.82 3.26
CA SER A 118 -34.53 -2.77 1.79
C SER A 118 -35.66 -1.87 1.26
N ARG A 119 -35.51 -1.36 0.03
CA ARG A 119 -36.57 -0.65 -0.73
C ARG A 119 -37.91 -1.40 -0.77
N LEU A 120 -37.89 -2.74 -0.86
CA LEU A 120 -39.10 -3.58 -0.85
C LEU A 120 -39.86 -3.53 0.48
N GLN A 121 -39.15 -3.56 1.62
CA GLN A 121 -39.75 -3.38 2.95
C GLN A 121 -40.20 -1.93 3.15
N CYS A 122 -39.45 -0.98 2.60
CA CYS A 122 -39.84 0.42 2.53
C CYS A 122 -40.96 0.70 1.50
N THR A 123 -41.66 -0.28 0.93
CA THR A 123 -42.94 0.00 0.26
C THR A 123 -44.04 0.29 1.30
N PRO A 124 -45.08 1.09 0.98
CA PRO A 124 -46.20 1.27 1.91
C PRO A 124 -46.96 -0.05 2.14
N SER A 125 -46.72 -0.69 3.28
CA SER A 125 -47.42 -1.91 3.70
C SER A 125 -47.74 -1.86 5.20
N ILE A 126 -48.86 -2.48 5.60
CA ILE A 126 -49.57 -2.19 6.87
C ILE A 126 -49.00 -3.01 8.05
N SER A 127 -47.78 -3.52 7.93
CA SER A 127 -47.24 -4.51 8.87
C SER A 127 -45.72 -4.44 8.98
N GLY A 128 -45.25 -3.37 9.62
CA GLY A 128 -43.90 -3.23 10.14
C GLY A 128 -43.96 -2.45 11.47
N GLU A 129 -43.25 -2.91 12.49
CA GLU A 129 -42.89 -2.08 13.66
C GLU A 129 -41.66 -1.25 13.29
N ASP A 130 -41.77 -0.47 12.21
CA ASP A 130 -40.64 0.23 11.61
C ASP A 130 -40.42 1.57 12.31
N THR A 131 -39.16 1.94 12.53
CA THR A 131 -38.77 3.26 13.05
C THR A 131 -39.06 4.34 12.02
N PHE A 132 -40.07 5.17 12.30
CA PHE A 132 -40.38 6.40 11.58
C PHE A 132 -40.03 7.61 12.44
N THR A 133 -39.57 8.69 11.80
CA THR A 133 -39.38 9.99 12.48
C THR A 133 -40.73 10.65 12.76
N THR A 134 -40.79 11.55 13.75
CA THR A 134 -42.02 12.26 14.12
C THR A 134 -42.61 12.98 12.89
N ALA A 135 -43.88 12.66 12.59
CA ALA A 135 -44.54 13.04 11.35
C ALA A 135 -45.04 14.49 11.37
N GLN A 136 -44.49 15.30 10.47
CA GLN A 136 -44.78 16.73 10.34
C GLN A 136 -45.88 17.00 9.31
N SER A 137 -46.37 18.24 9.24
CA SER A 137 -47.39 18.67 8.28
C SER A 137 -47.12 20.10 7.83
N GLY A 138 -47.60 20.50 6.64
CA GLY A 138 -47.23 21.79 6.05
C GLY A 138 -48.02 22.19 4.80
N ASN A 139 -47.61 23.29 4.19
CA ASN A 139 -48.20 23.80 2.94
C ASN A 139 -47.12 23.93 1.88
N PHE A 140 -47.50 23.78 0.61
CA PHE A 140 -46.56 23.92 -0.50
C PHE A 140 -46.07 25.38 -0.61
N SER A 141 -44.77 25.56 -0.75
CA SER A 141 -44.16 26.83 -1.13
C SER A 141 -44.57 27.23 -2.56
N SER A 142 -44.58 28.55 -2.83
CA SER A 142 -45.01 29.12 -4.11
C SER A 142 -43.92 29.15 -5.20
N SER A 143 -42.68 28.82 -4.85
CA SER A 143 -41.51 28.93 -5.75
C SER A 143 -40.58 27.72 -5.75
N ASP A 144 -40.46 27.04 -4.61
CA ASP A 144 -39.43 26.03 -4.35
C ASP A 144 -40.02 24.82 -3.61
N ALA A 145 -39.21 23.78 -3.35
CA ALA A 145 -39.61 22.69 -2.48
C ALA A 145 -39.90 23.16 -1.04
N THR A 146 -40.82 22.50 -0.38
CA THR A 146 -41.10 22.68 1.05
C THR A 146 -40.22 21.71 1.82
N TYR A 147 -39.25 22.23 2.57
CA TYR A 147 -38.28 21.42 3.28
C TYR A 147 -38.72 21.09 4.70
N PHE A 148 -38.39 19.88 5.13
CA PHE A 148 -38.63 19.32 6.46
C PHE A 148 -37.35 18.65 6.95
N GLU A 149 -37.09 18.75 8.26
CA GLU A 149 -35.94 18.15 8.93
C GLU A 149 -36.40 17.15 10.00
N THR A 150 -35.59 16.17 10.34
CA THR A 150 -35.94 15.18 11.37
C THR A 150 -35.97 15.82 12.76
N LEU A 151 -37.13 15.77 13.43
CA LEU A 151 -37.29 16.31 14.80
C LEU A 151 -36.62 15.44 15.88
N ASP A 152 -36.41 14.16 15.57
CA ASP A 152 -35.68 13.19 16.37
C ASP A 152 -34.55 12.64 15.49
N ASP A 153 -33.31 12.63 15.99
CA ASP A 153 -32.16 12.08 15.26
C ASP A 153 -32.36 10.59 14.96
N LEU A 154 -32.06 10.17 13.74
CA LEU A 154 -32.01 8.77 13.37
C LEU A 154 -30.66 8.17 13.80
N SER A 155 -30.67 6.97 14.37
CA SER A 155 -29.44 6.25 14.71
C SER A 155 -29.55 4.76 14.39
N PHE A 156 -28.46 4.17 13.93
CA PHE A 156 -28.41 2.80 13.44
C PHE A 156 -27.57 1.94 14.38
N ALA A 157 -28.18 0.98 15.07
CA ALA A 157 -27.51 0.25 16.15
C ALA A 157 -26.54 -0.84 15.66
N GLU A 158 -26.75 -1.39 14.46
CA GLU A 158 -25.96 -2.49 13.89
C GLU A 158 -25.37 -2.09 12.52
N GLU A 159 -24.19 -2.61 12.20
CA GLU A 159 -23.62 -2.48 10.85
C GLU A 159 -24.51 -3.17 9.81
N GLY A 160 -24.62 -2.58 8.62
CA GLY A 160 -25.39 -3.15 7.51
C GLY A 160 -25.86 -2.12 6.50
N ASN A 161 -26.53 -2.58 5.46
CA ASN A 161 -27.14 -1.73 4.46
C ASN A 161 -28.59 -1.42 4.86
N TYR A 162 -28.96 -0.14 4.85
CA TYR A 162 -30.30 0.33 5.16
C TYR A 162 -30.83 1.16 3.99
N THR A 163 -32.13 1.13 3.79
CA THR A 163 -32.84 2.05 2.90
C THR A 163 -33.56 3.09 3.75
N VAL A 164 -33.25 4.35 3.52
CA VAL A 164 -34.01 5.51 3.98
C VAL A 164 -35.10 5.81 2.96
N ALA A 165 -36.31 6.14 3.42
CA ALA A 165 -37.38 6.60 2.56
C ALA A 165 -38.09 7.83 3.14
N ALA A 166 -38.07 8.93 2.39
CA ALA A 166 -38.86 10.11 2.69
C ALA A 166 -40.25 9.99 2.06
N VAL A 167 -41.28 10.21 2.86
CA VAL A 167 -42.69 10.01 2.49
C VAL A 167 -43.47 11.31 2.65
N ALA A 168 -44.31 11.65 1.68
CA ALA A 168 -45.32 12.70 1.79
C ALA A 168 -46.72 12.10 1.54
N VAL A 169 -47.69 12.51 2.37
CA VAL A 169 -49.08 12.05 2.31
C VAL A 169 -50.00 13.24 2.13
N LEU A 170 -50.80 13.20 1.07
CA LEU A 170 -51.87 14.15 0.77
C LEU A 170 -53.21 13.41 0.94
N GLY A 171 -54.24 14.13 1.37
CA GLY A 171 -55.61 13.60 1.39
C GLY A 171 -56.42 14.09 0.19
N ASN A 172 -57.71 13.71 0.17
CA ASN A 172 -58.69 14.26 -0.76
C ASN A 172 -59.81 14.98 0.03
N ALA A 173 -60.07 16.25 -0.29
CA ALA A 173 -61.09 17.04 0.40
C ALA A 173 -62.53 16.61 0.08
N ASP A 174 -62.78 16.08 -1.12
CA ASP A 174 -64.07 15.52 -1.53
C ASP A 174 -64.29 14.11 -0.97
N ASN A 175 -63.22 13.37 -0.67
CA ASN A 175 -63.27 12.05 -0.04
C ASN A 175 -62.19 11.85 1.02
N ALA A 176 -62.53 12.12 2.28
CA ALA A 176 -61.63 11.98 3.43
C ALA A 176 -61.12 10.55 3.73
N THR A 177 -61.58 9.51 3.00
CA THR A 177 -60.99 8.17 3.10
C THR A 177 -59.91 7.90 2.05
N LEU A 178 -59.74 8.78 1.06
CA LEU A 178 -58.75 8.63 0.00
C LEU A 178 -57.46 9.37 0.35
N LEU A 179 -56.33 8.65 0.28
CA LEU A 179 -55.01 9.18 0.56
C LEU A 179 -54.07 8.94 -0.64
N TYR A 180 -53.28 9.95 -0.97
CA TYR A 180 -52.23 9.87 -1.97
C TYR A 180 -50.87 9.86 -1.27
N TYR A 181 -50.09 8.82 -1.48
CA TYR A 181 -48.74 8.65 -0.94
C TYR A 181 -47.73 8.93 -2.04
N PHE A 182 -46.66 9.64 -1.68
CA PHE A 182 -45.50 9.94 -2.52
C PHE A 182 -44.24 9.61 -1.73
N GLN A 183 -43.26 9.00 -2.38
CA GLN A 183 -42.06 8.53 -1.70
C GLN A 183 -40.86 8.48 -2.64
N THR A 184 -39.70 8.91 -2.15
CA THR A 184 -38.41 8.53 -2.74
C THR A 184 -37.57 7.72 -1.75
N PHE A 185 -36.46 7.16 -2.21
CA PHE A 185 -35.57 6.28 -1.48
C PHE A 185 -34.12 6.79 -1.57
N ALA A 186 -33.34 6.53 -0.53
CA ALA A 186 -31.88 6.61 -0.55
C ALA A 186 -31.32 5.39 0.17
N ASP A 187 -30.32 4.71 -0.39
CA ASP A 187 -29.66 3.57 0.25
C ASP A 187 -28.37 4.04 0.95
N ILE A 188 -28.14 3.56 2.17
CA ILE A 188 -27.04 3.95 3.06
C ILE A 188 -26.34 2.73 3.65
N VAL A 189 -25.06 2.88 4.00
CA VAL A 189 -24.24 1.83 4.61
C VAL A 189 -23.82 2.24 6.01
N VAL A 190 -24.17 1.45 7.03
CA VAL A 190 -23.72 1.67 8.40
C VAL A 190 -22.54 0.75 8.67
N LYS A 191 -21.39 1.31 9.04
CA LYS A 191 -20.16 0.55 9.32
C LYS A 191 -19.35 1.28 10.39
N GLU A 192 -18.70 0.55 11.30
CA GLU A 192 -17.77 1.16 12.24
C GLU A 192 -16.74 2.00 11.48
N VAL A 193 -16.68 3.29 11.81
CA VAL A 193 -15.58 4.16 11.40
C VAL A 193 -14.32 3.57 12.04
N HIS A 194 -13.55 2.84 11.23
CA HIS A 194 -12.17 2.58 11.56
C HIS A 194 -11.47 3.94 11.64
N VAL A 195 -11.23 4.38 12.88
CA VAL A 195 -10.22 5.40 13.17
C VAL A 195 -8.95 4.89 12.52
N GLU A 196 -8.52 5.54 11.44
CA GLU A 196 -7.55 4.93 10.54
C GLU A 196 -6.24 4.62 11.26
N ALA A 197 -5.69 3.47 10.87
CA ALA A 197 -4.55 2.87 11.54
C ALA A 197 -3.30 3.73 11.36
N VAL A 198 -2.23 3.34 12.07
CA VAL A 198 -0.88 3.66 11.61
C VAL A 198 -0.78 3.16 10.16
N TYR A 199 -0.72 4.08 9.19
CA TYR A 199 -0.65 3.72 7.78
C TYR A 199 0.66 2.97 7.54
N ASP A 200 0.55 1.78 6.98
CA ASP A 200 1.68 0.89 6.72
C ASP A 200 2.15 1.06 5.28
N SER A 201 3.47 1.24 5.09
CA SER A 201 4.10 1.25 3.78
C SER A 201 3.92 -0.06 3.03
N ASP A 202 3.58 -1.17 3.69
CA ASP A 202 3.46 -2.50 3.07
C ASP A 202 2.09 -2.75 2.40
N SER A 203 1.02 -2.05 2.80
CA SER A 203 -0.35 -2.32 2.32
C SER A 203 -0.82 -1.38 1.21
N THR A 204 -1.74 -1.84 0.34
CA THR A 204 -2.48 -0.98 -0.61
C THR A 204 -3.92 -0.82 -0.13
N TYR A 205 -4.24 0.36 0.37
CA TYR A 205 -5.56 0.71 0.86
C TYR A 205 -6.52 0.99 -0.29
N CYS A 206 -7.78 0.55 -0.19
CA CYS A 206 -8.84 0.87 -1.15
C CYS A 206 -9.96 1.67 -0.49
N ARG A 207 -10.48 2.64 -1.24
CA ARG A 207 -11.65 3.44 -0.90
C ARG A 207 -12.66 3.34 -2.04
N VAL A 208 -13.94 3.33 -1.68
CA VAL A 208 -15.05 3.48 -2.64
C VAL A 208 -15.86 4.68 -2.19
N THR A 209 -16.11 5.64 -3.06
CA THR A 209 -16.86 6.87 -2.74
C THR A 209 -18.00 7.12 -3.72
N ALA A 210 -19.08 7.73 -3.21
CA ALA A 210 -20.22 8.22 -3.98
C ALA A 210 -19.90 9.60 -4.59
N GLN A 211 -18.85 9.64 -5.40
CA GLN A 211 -18.25 10.86 -5.94
C GLN A 211 -17.94 10.70 -7.43
N ASN A 212 -17.90 11.80 -8.19
CA ASN A 212 -17.42 11.74 -9.56
C ASN A 212 -15.90 11.42 -9.57
N PRO A 213 -15.43 10.45 -10.37
CA PRO A 213 -14.04 10.02 -10.37
C PRO A 213 -13.07 11.06 -10.97
N LEU A 214 -13.56 12.10 -11.65
CA LEU A 214 -12.76 13.21 -12.19
C LEU A 214 -12.57 14.39 -11.22
N GLU A 215 -13.09 14.32 -9.98
CA GLU A 215 -12.87 15.37 -8.98
C GLU A 215 -11.46 15.31 -8.36
N ASP A 216 -10.86 16.45 -8.01
CA ASP A 216 -9.44 16.52 -7.61
C ASP A 216 -9.12 15.92 -6.22
N ARG A 217 -10.11 15.89 -5.31
CA ARG A 217 -9.94 15.52 -3.90
C ARG A 217 -10.98 14.51 -3.46
N LEU A 218 -10.57 13.55 -2.63
CA LEU A 218 -11.49 12.59 -2.04
C LEU A 218 -12.32 13.25 -0.94
N ASP A 219 -13.64 13.08 -0.96
CA ASP A 219 -14.50 13.50 0.14
C ASP A 219 -14.74 12.33 1.12
N SER A 220 -14.31 12.49 2.37
CA SER A 220 -14.55 11.50 3.43
C SER A 220 -16.03 11.34 3.76
N ASN A 221 -16.86 12.37 3.54
CA ASN A 221 -18.31 12.29 3.76
C ASN A 221 -19.03 11.47 2.66
N ALA A 222 -18.36 11.25 1.53
CA ALA A 222 -18.86 10.43 0.42
C ALA A 222 -18.39 8.97 0.49
N LEU A 223 -17.68 8.56 1.55
CA LEU A 223 -17.14 7.21 1.70
C LEU A 223 -18.24 6.15 1.79
N LEU A 224 -18.21 5.17 0.89
CA LEU A 224 -19.08 3.99 0.87
C LEU A 224 -18.40 2.78 1.53
N ALA A 225 -17.10 2.59 1.27
CA ALA A 225 -16.33 1.48 1.80
C ALA A 225 -14.83 1.81 1.89
N SER A 226 -14.16 1.19 2.86
CA SER A 226 -12.72 1.24 3.09
C SER A 226 -12.22 -0.15 3.54
N SER A 227 -11.05 -0.57 3.03
CA SER A 227 -10.30 -1.78 3.40
C SER A 227 -8.81 -1.65 2.99
N ASP A 228 -7.97 -2.58 3.44
CA ASP A 228 -6.61 -2.87 2.93
C ASP A 228 -6.59 -4.07 1.95
N SER A 229 -7.71 -4.80 1.84
CA SER A 229 -7.86 -5.96 0.99
C SER A 229 -8.37 -5.59 -0.42
N SER A 230 -7.47 -4.99 -1.21
CA SER A 230 -7.73 -4.46 -2.56
C SER A 230 -7.60 -5.50 -3.70
N GLU A 231 -8.40 -5.39 -4.79
CA GLU A 231 -8.15 -6.09 -6.08
C GLU A 231 -6.99 -5.48 -6.90
N ILE A 232 -6.61 -4.22 -6.63
CA ILE A 232 -5.41 -3.58 -7.19
C ILE A 232 -4.33 -3.52 -6.11
N GLU A 233 -3.12 -3.93 -6.48
CA GLU A 233 -1.90 -3.75 -5.71
C GLU A 233 -1.08 -2.62 -6.32
N VAL A 234 -0.65 -1.66 -5.50
CA VAL A 234 0.20 -0.55 -5.94
C VAL A 234 1.60 -0.73 -5.34
N VAL A 235 2.61 -0.78 -6.21
CA VAL A 235 4.03 -0.81 -5.84
C VAL A 235 4.66 0.51 -6.22
N ILE A 236 5.41 1.12 -5.30
CA ILE A 236 6.14 2.37 -5.48
C ILE A 236 7.63 2.04 -5.55
N ASP A 237 8.33 2.68 -6.48
CA ASP A 237 9.77 2.63 -6.69
C ASP A 237 10.30 4.07 -6.66
N THR A 238 11.02 4.41 -5.59
CA THR A 238 11.59 5.73 -5.36
C THR A 238 12.77 5.64 -4.38
N ASN A 239 13.59 6.70 -4.34
CA ASN A 239 14.73 6.76 -3.44
C ASN A 239 14.29 7.08 -2.00
N ASN A 240 14.66 6.23 -1.06
CA ASN A 240 14.42 6.43 0.38
C ASN A 240 15.03 7.76 0.89
N VAL A 241 16.16 8.19 0.32
CA VAL A 241 16.80 9.48 0.63
C VAL A 241 16.94 10.32 -0.64
N VAL A 242 16.49 11.57 -0.55
CA VAL A 242 16.48 12.56 -1.63
C VAL A 242 17.24 13.82 -1.22
N GLN A 243 17.63 14.66 -2.19
CA GLN A 243 18.23 15.96 -1.91
C GLN A 243 17.17 17.07 -1.97
N ALA A 244 17.10 17.90 -0.93
CA ALA A 244 16.20 19.05 -0.88
C ALA A 244 16.45 20.03 -2.05
N ASN A 245 15.38 20.62 -2.56
CA ASN A 245 15.36 21.52 -3.73
C ASN A 245 15.96 20.93 -5.03
N HIS A 246 16.09 19.61 -5.12
CA HIS A 246 16.49 18.90 -6.33
C HIS A 246 15.39 17.94 -6.77
N ALA A 247 15.28 17.76 -8.09
CA ALA A 247 14.33 16.82 -8.67
C ALA A 247 14.76 15.37 -8.38
N PHE A 248 13.80 14.56 -7.97
CA PHE A 248 13.86 13.10 -8.01
C PHE A 248 12.65 12.55 -8.76
N ASP A 249 12.71 11.26 -9.09
CA ASP A 249 11.67 10.54 -9.80
C ASP A 249 10.91 9.64 -8.80
N VAL A 250 9.58 9.56 -8.96
CA VAL A 250 8.74 8.56 -8.30
C VAL A 250 8.07 7.75 -9.39
N VAL A 251 8.34 6.45 -9.41
CA VAL A 251 7.71 5.49 -10.33
C VAL A 251 6.73 4.64 -9.52
N TRP A 252 5.57 4.35 -10.08
CA TRP A 252 4.64 3.42 -9.44
C TRP A 252 3.92 2.55 -10.46
N THR A 253 3.59 1.33 -10.04
CA THR A 253 2.88 0.36 -10.88
C THR A 253 1.65 -0.14 -10.15
N ALA A 254 0.48 0.07 -10.76
CA ALA A 254 -0.78 -0.52 -10.36
C ALA A 254 -0.95 -1.88 -11.07
N THR A 255 -1.18 -2.93 -10.30
CA THR A 255 -1.37 -4.31 -10.78
C THR A 255 -2.76 -4.81 -10.40
N LEU A 256 -3.58 -5.11 -11.41
CA LEU A 256 -4.94 -5.63 -11.24
C LEU A 256 -4.93 -7.15 -11.04
N ALA A 257 -5.08 -7.58 -9.79
CA ALA A 257 -5.18 -8.97 -9.38
C ALA A 257 -6.64 -9.34 -9.08
N ARG A 258 -7.42 -9.58 -10.14
CA ARG A 258 -8.84 -9.98 -10.05
C ARG A 258 -9.03 -11.18 -9.11
N ASN A 259 -9.72 -10.98 -8.00
CA ASN A 259 -9.92 -11.96 -6.95
C ASN A 259 -11.15 -11.62 -6.09
N ALA A 260 -12.24 -12.37 -6.30
CA ALA A 260 -13.48 -12.33 -5.51
C ALA A 260 -13.36 -12.88 -4.06
N SER A 261 -12.16 -12.85 -3.48
CA SER A 261 -11.93 -13.02 -2.03
C SER A 261 -11.40 -11.74 -1.39
N LYS A 262 -11.49 -10.60 -2.08
CA LYS A 262 -11.09 -9.28 -1.63
C LYS A 262 -12.33 -8.51 -1.14
N ASP A 263 -12.19 -7.73 -0.06
CA ASP A 263 -13.29 -6.96 0.52
C ASP A 263 -13.91 -5.93 -0.44
N VAL A 264 -13.09 -5.34 -1.33
CA VAL A 264 -13.52 -4.40 -2.36
C VAL A 264 -13.28 -5.01 -3.74
N GLU A 265 -14.37 -5.47 -4.37
CA GLU A 265 -14.38 -5.98 -5.74
C GLU A 265 -14.58 -4.84 -6.75
N LEU A 266 -13.82 -4.81 -7.85
CA LEU A 266 -13.99 -3.81 -8.90
C LEU A 266 -15.07 -4.24 -9.92
N PRO A 267 -15.79 -3.29 -10.57
CA PRO A 267 -16.75 -3.61 -11.62
C PRO A 267 -16.10 -4.44 -12.75
N SER A 268 -16.86 -5.37 -13.35
CA SER A 268 -16.38 -6.24 -14.42
C SER A 268 -17.36 -6.22 -15.61
N PRO A 269 -16.99 -5.63 -16.76
CA PRO A 269 -15.70 -4.99 -17.07
C PRO A 269 -15.46 -3.70 -16.26
N LEU A 270 -14.20 -3.23 -16.25
CA LEU A 270 -13.91 -1.86 -15.79
C LEU A 270 -14.55 -0.86 -16.76
N GLU A 271 -15.12 0.21 -16.22
CA GLU A 271 -15.60 1.33 -17.01
C GLU A 271 -14.43 2.25 -17.41
N ALA A 272 -14.53 2.91 -18.56
CA ALA A 272 -13.53 3.85 -19.05
C ALA A 272 -14.17 5.21 -19.27
N VAL A 273 -13.60 6.26 -18.67
CA VAL A 273 -14.16 7.62 -18.68
C VAL A 273 -13.34 8.51 -19.60
N TYR A 274 -14.00 9.49 -20.22
CA TYR A 274 -13.33 10.46 -21.08
C TYR A 274 -12.62 11.53 -20.24
N VAL A 275 -11.29 11.50 -20.22
CA VAL A 275 -10.46 12.50 -19.56
C VAL A 275 -10.05 13.57 -20.59
N VAL A 276 -10.25 14.83 -20.23
CA VAL A 276 -9.87 15.99 -21.05
C VAL A 276 -8.50 16.48 -20.58
N ASP A 277 -7.55 16.60 -21.51
CA ASP A 277 -6.27 17.22 -21.23
C ASP A 277 -6.43 18.75 -21.15
N SER A 278 -6.15 19.32 -19.98
CA SER A 278 -6.17 20.77 -19.75
C SER A 278 -4.88 21.48 -20.18
N ASP A 279 -3.76 20.74 -20.24
CA ASP A 279 -2.41 21.30 -20.20
C ASP A 279 -1.61 21.06 -21.50
N GLY A 280 -2.10 20.19 -22.38
CA GLY A 280 -1.56 19.95 -23.72
C GLY A 280 -0.40 18.94 -23.76
N THR A 281 -0.34 18.03 -22.77
CA THR A 281 0.75 17.06 -22.58
C THR A 281 0.31 15.59 -22.65
N GLU A 282 -0.99 15.28 -22.59
CA GLU A 282 -1.54 13.92 -22.74
C GLU A 282 -2.57 13.86 -23.88
N GLU A 283 -2.86 12.67 -24.44
CA GLU A 283 -3.93 12.54 -25.43
C GLU A 283 -5.30 12.48 -24.74
N SER A 284 -6.18 13.47 -24.96
CA SER A 284 -7.55 13.41 -24.41
C SER A 284 -8.28 12.17 -24.93
N GLY A 285 -8.75 11.30 -24.03
CA GLY A 285 -9.08 9.92 -24.38
C GLY A 285 -9.93 9.20 -23.32
N TYR A 286 -10.28 7.95 -23.61
CA TYR A 286 -11.02 7.09 -22.68
C TYR A 286 -10.04 6.23 -21.87
N TYR A 287 -10.10 6.36 -20.55
CA TYR A 287 -9.17 5.74 -19.62
C TYR A 287 -9.88 4.99 -18.50
N THR A 288 -9.36 3.81 -18.17
CA THR A 288 -9.83 2.98 -17.04
C THR A 288 -9.24 3.45 -15.72
N ILE A 289 -7.99 3.93 -15.72
CA ILE A 289 -7.41 4.74 -14.64
C ILE A 289 -7.56 6.20 -15.07
N VAL A 290 -8.53 6.89 -14.46
CA VAL A 290 -8.95 8.25 -14.84
C VAL A 290 -8.06 9.35 -14.26
N GLY A 291 -7.25 8.98 -13.28
CA GLY A 291 -6.27 9.86 -12.64
C GLY A 291 -5.35 9.04 -11.76
N SER A 292 -4.07 9.41 -11.75
CA SER A 292 -3.11 8.93 -10.78
C SER A 292 -2.13 10.03 -10.45
N VAL A 293 -1.85 10.20 -9.16
CA VAL A 293 -1.03 11.28 -8.61
C VAL A 293 -0.16 10.74 -7.49
N VAL A 294 0.99 11.38 -7.27
CA VAL A 294 1.75 11.27 -6.03
C VAL A 294 1.72 12.61 -5.31
N LYS A 295 1.48 12.57 -4.00
CA LYS A 295 1.43 13.72 -3.09
C LYS A 295 2.42 13.47 -1.96
N LEU A 296 3.11 14.52 -1.52
CA LEU A 296 4.00 14.51 -0.37
C LEU A 296 3.72 15.70 0.55
N CYS A 297 3.81 15.49 1.86
CA CYS A 297 3.68 16.51 2.90
C CYS A 297 4.84 16.38 3.90
N GLU A 298 5.14 17.44 4.66
CA GLU A 298 6.05 17.30 5.81
C GLU A 298 5.39 16.43 6.88
N ARG A 299 6.12 15.49 7.51
CA ARG A 299 5.54 14.44 8.36
C ARG A 299 4.65 14.95 9.51
N ASP A 300 4.93 16.15 10.03
CA ASP A 300 4.13 16.76 11.09
C ASP A 300 2.78 17.36 10.61
N MET A 301 2.45 17.26 9.31
CA MET A 301 1.29 17.93 8.69
C MET A 301 0.05 17.03 8.47
N ALA A 302 0.08 15.76 8.91
CA ALA A 302 -0.97 14.76 8.65
C ALA A 302 -1.26 14.59 7.14
N CYS A 303 -0.41 13.80 6.49
CA CYS A 303 -0.50 13.50 5.06
C CYS A 303 -1.39 12.27 4.82
N ASP A 304 -2.68 12.50 4.53
CA ASP A 304 -3.64 11.47 4.15
C ASP A 304 -4.37 11.83 2.84
N GLU A 305 -5.14 10.89 2.27
CA GLU A 305 -5.84 11.11 1.00
C GLU A 305 -6.94 12.19 1.02
N TYR A 306 -7.40 12.58 2.21
CA TYR A 306 -8.43 13.61 2.43
C TYR A 306 -7.81 14.99 2.68
N SER A 307 -6.54 15.05 3.07
CA SER A 307 -5.83 16.25 3.51
C SER A 307 -5.88 17.38 2.49
N SER A 308 -6.06 18.61 2.99
CA SER A 308 -5.98 19.84 2.17
C SER A 308 -4.56 20.41 2.09
N THR A 309 -3.64 19.89 2.88
CA THR A 309 -2.30 20.44 3.11
C THR A 309 -1.23 19.55 2.49
N ILE A 310 -1.01 19.77 1.19
CA ILE A 310 -0.01 19.05 0.39
C ILE A 310 1.19 19.97 0.16
N THR A 311 2.41 19.50 0.40
CA THR A 311 3.64 20.28 0.16
C THR A 311 4.10 20.16 -1.29
N VAL A 312 4.02 18.96 -1.88
CA VAL A 312 4.34 18.70 -3.29
C VAL A 312 3.32 17.74 -3.88
N SER A 313 2.88 17.99 -5.12
CA SER A 313 2.05 17.06 -5.90
C SER A 313 2.66 16.91 -7.29
N SER A 314 2.58 15.71 -7.87
CA SER A 314 2.79 15.52 -9.31
C SER A 314 1.65 16.13 -10.12
N ALA A 315 1.82 16.17 -11.44
CA ALA A 315 0.70 16.23 -12.37
C ALA A 315 -0.19 14.97 -12.22
N GLY A 316 -1.44 15.06 -12.70
CA GLY A 316 -2.31 13.91 -12.86
C GLY A 316 -2.00 13.16 -14.15
N TYR A 317 -1.95 11.83 -14.06
CA TYR A 317 -1.70 10.93 -15.20
C TYR A 317 -2.91 10.04 -15.47
N SER A 318 -3.26 9.82 -16.74
CA SER A 318 -4.32 8.89 -17.14
C SER A 318 -3.78 7.67 -17.89
N ALA A 319 -4.30 6.47 -17.61
CA ALA A 319 -3.81 5.26 -18.26
C ALA A 319 -4.86 4.15 -18.43
N ASN A 320 -4.49 3.15 -19.23
CA ASN A 320 -5.23 1.91 -19.38
C ASN A 320 -4.34 0.72 -19.01
N PHE A 321 -4.92 -0.25 -18.31
CA PHE A 321 -4.21 -1.49 -17.99
C PHE A 321 -3.77 -2.22 -19.27
N THR A 322 -2.54 -2.73 -19.26
CA THR A 322 -2.01 -3.59 -20.31
C THR A 322 -2.71 -4.96 -20.33
N SER A 323 -2.43 -5.78 -21.34
CA SER A 323 -2.89 -7.19 -21.38
C SER A 323 -2.35 -8.06 -20.24
N ALA A 324 -1.36 -7.58 -19.48
CA ALA A 324 -0.85 -8.22 -18.27
C ALA A 324 -1.56 -7.76 -16.99
N GLY A 325 -2.53 -6.84 -17.09
CA GLY A 325 -3.22 -6.25 -15.94
C GLY A 325 -2.42 -5.18 -15.20
N THR A 326 -1.36 -4.63 -15.80
CA THR A 326 -0.51 -3.61 -15.16
C THR A 326 -0.63 -2.25 -15.85
N ALA A 327 -0.47 -1.17 -15.07
CA ALA A 327 -0.26 0.19 -15.55
C ALA A 327 0.87 0.84 -14.74
N THR A 328 1.84 1.47 -15.41
CA THR A 328 3.03 2.06 -14.78
C THR A 328 3.09 3.54 -15.11
N PHE A 329 3.40 4.35 -14.09
CA PHE A 329 3.45 5.80 -14.12
C PHE A 329 4.82 6.28 -13.65
N ASN A 330 5.23 7.47 -14.07
CA ASN A 330 6.48 8.10 -13.65
C ASN A 330 6.27 9.61 -13.51
N ALA A 331 6.38 10.11 -12.29
CA ALA A 331 6.49 11.53 -12.02
C ALA A 331 7.97 11.91 -11.86
N SER A 332 8.51 12.56 -12.88
CA SER A 332 9.85 13.17 -12.83
C SER A 332 9.74 14.67 -12.52
N GLY A 333 10.72 15.20 -11.78
CA GLY A 333 10.74 16.61 -11.39
C GLY A 333 10.14 16.92 -10.03
N ILE A 334 9.82 15.92 -9.21
CA ILE A 334 9.36 16.11 -7.83
C ILE A 334 10.53 16.66 -7.01
N ALA A 335 10.33 17.79 -6.34
CA ALA A 335 11.36 18.42 -5.52
C ALA A 335 10.76 18.92 -4.20
N VAL A 336 11.23 18.35 -3.08
CA VAL A 336 10.83 18.76 -1.73
C VAL A 336 11.58 20.03 -1.29
N PRO A 337 10.92 21.00 -0.63
CA PRO A 337 11.46 22.34 -0.43
C PRO A 337 12.47 22.46 0.72
N SER A 338 12.42 21.56 1.70
CA SER A 338 13.24 21.63 2.91
C SER A 338 13.86 20.26 3.24
N THR A 339 14.70 20.22 4.28
CA THR A 339 15.33 19.00 4.78
C THR A 339 14.52 18.41 5.92
N GLY A 340 14.31 17.10 5.94
CA GLY A 340 13.54 16.41 6.98
C GLY A 340 12.75 15.23 6.44
N TRP A 341 11.81 14.75 7.24
CA TRP A 341 10.90 13.65 6.88
C TRP A 341 9.69 14.16 6.11
N TYR A 342 9.44 13.51 4.98
CA TYR A 342 8.23 13.70 4.18
C TYR A 342 7.46 12.40 4.10
N ASP A 343 6.18 12.48 4.45
CA ASP A 343 5.22 11.41 4.20
C ASP A 343 4.68 11.60 2.78
N GLY A 344 4.53 10.50 2.05
CA GLY A 344 4.01 10.50 0.70
C GLY A 344 2.98 9.41 0.49
N PHE A 345 2.09 9.65 -0.47
CA PHE A 345 1.20 8.62 -0.97
C PHE A 345 1.01 8.73 -2.48
N VAL A 346 0.91 7.56 -3.11
CA VAL A 346 0.41 7.41 -4.47
C VAL A 346 -1.08 7.10 -4.39
N GLN A 347 -1.87 7.81 -5.19
CA GLN A 347 -3.30 7.61 -5.37
C GLN A 347 -3.55 7.16 -6.82
N VAL A 348 -4.30 6.08 -7.01
CA VAL A 348 -4.74 5.55 -8.32
C VAL A 348 -6.26 5.53 -8.32
N THR A 349 -6.88 6.31 -9.22
CA THR A 349 -8.34 6.52 -9.25
C THR A 349 -8.97 5.85 -10.47
N LEU A 350 -10.00 5.06 -10.22
CA LEU A 350 -10.82 4.36 -11.22
C LEU A 350 -12.29 4.81 -11.11
N ALA A 351 -13.00 4.73 -12.21
CA ALA A 351 -14.45 4.87 -12.23
C ALA A 351 -15.15 3.60 -11.71
N GLY A 352 -16.29 3.78 -11.06
CA GLY A 352 -17.15 2.69 -10.60
C GLY A 352 -18.03 2.09 -11.69
N ALA A 353 -19.14 1.46 -11.28
CA ALA A 353 -20.16 0.95 -12.19
C ALA A 353 -21.11 2.04 -12.73
N ASN A 354 -20.98 3.25 -12.19
CA ASN A 354 -21.59 4.47 -12.69
C ASN A 354 -20.52 5.55 -12.71
N ALA A 355 -19.88 5.73 -13.87
CA ALA A 355 -18.79 6.69 -14.09
C ALA A 355 -19.07 8.15 -13.68
N ASP A 356 -20.33 8.57 -13.52
CA ASP A 356 -20.67 9.95 -13.17
C ASP A 356 -20.76 10.19 -11.65
N SER A 357 -20.85 9.13 -10.83
CA SER A 357 -21.20 9.23 -9.39
C SER A 357 -20.55 8.17 -8.48
N GLN A 358 -19.74 7.26 -9.00
CA GLN A 358 -18.98 6.31 -8.20
C GLN A 358 -17.50 6.30 -8.59
N ARG A 359 -16.66 6.35 -7.56
CA ARG A 359 -15.20 6.40 -7.66
C ARG A 359 -14.56 5.33 -6.77
N TYR A 360 -13.44 4.78 -7.24
CA TYR A 360 -12.59 3.85 -6.50
C TYR A 360 -11.18 4.43 -6.45
N ASP A 361 -10.58 4.50 -5.26
CA ASP A 361 -9.20 4.95 -5.07
C ASP A 361 -8.36 3.87 -4.41
N PHE A 362 -7.14 3.72 -4.90
CA PHE A 362 -6.13 2.82 -4.33
C PHE A 362 -4.94 3.66 -3.87
N ILE A 363 -4.67 3.61 -2.57
CA ILE A 363 -3.69 4.46 -1.88
C ILE A 363 -2.57 3.58 -1.33
N LYS A 364 -1.33 4.00 -1.61
CA LYS A 364 -0.11 3.35 -1.12
C LYS A 364 0.80 4.41 -0.51
N TYR A 365 1.14 4.22 0.76
CA TYR A 365 1.95 5.14 1.54
C TYR A 365 3.44 4.82 1.44
N PHE A 366 4.29 5.84 1.56
CA PHE A 366 5.76 5.74 1.61
C PHE A 366 6.34 6.95 2.36
N GLU A 367 7.56 6.84 2.88
CA GLU A 367 8.31 7.97 3.45
C GLU A 367 9.53 8.27 2.58
N VAL A 368 9.96 9.53 2.54
CA VAL A 368 11.29 9.93 2.02
C VAL A 368 11.99 10.89 2.98
N TYR A 369 13.30 10.75 3.13
CA TYR A 369 14.12 11.68 3.90
C TYR A 369 14.89 12.65 3.01
N ALA A 370 14.67 13.95 3.23
CA ALA A 370 15.29 15.02 2.46
C ALA A 370 16.57 15.53 3.13
N THR A 371 17.71 15.38 2.45
CA THR A 371 19.04 15.81 2.89
C THR A 371 19.47 17.11 2.21
N GLN A 372 20.41 17.85 2.83
CA GLN A 372 20.92 19.10 2.27
C GLN A 372 21.86 18.88 1.07
N GLU A 373 22.57 17.76 1.06
CA GLU A 373 23.58 17.38 0.07
C GLU A 373 23.22 16.01 -0.54
N ASN A 374 23.68 15.71 -1.76
CA ASN A 374 23.44 14.40 -2.37
C ASN A 374 24.35 13.33 -1.74
N VAL A 375 23.88 12.73 -0.63
CA VAL A 375 24.65 11.74 0.14
C VAL A 375 24.92 10.47 -0.66
N ALA A 376 23.96 9.99 -1.46
CA ALA A 376 24.15 8.84 -2.34
C ALA A 376 25.35 9.03 -3.30
N GLN A 377 25.44 10.19 -3.96
CA GLN A 377 26.56 10.52 -4.84
C GLN A 377 27.89 10.65 -4.08
N GLN A 378 27.87 11.14 -2.83
CA GLN A 378 29.07 11.16 -1.98
C GLN A 378 29.56 9.73 -1.71
N VAL A 379 28.67 8.84 -1.27
CA VAL A 379 28.96 7.43 -0.97
C VAL A 379 29.49 6.66 -2.19
N GLU A 380 28.90 6.87 -3.37
CA GLU A 380 29.36 6.25 -4.63
C GLU A 380 30.73 6.75 -5.10
N SER A 381 31.07 8.00 -4.80
CA SER A 381 32.33 8.62 -5.22
C SER A 381 33.45 8.56 -4.17
N GLU A 382 33.13 8.09 -2.96
CA GLU A 382 34.05 8.01 -1.83
C GLU A 382 35.20 7.01 -2.08
N LYS A 383 36.38 7.32 -1.52
CA LYS A 383 37.59 6.49 -1.64
C LYS A 383 38.15 6.18 -0.27
N TYR A 384 37.94 4.95 0.16
CA TYR A 384 38.30 4.49 1.50
C TYR A 384 39.82 4.29 1.67
N ALA A 385 40.34 4.64 2.85
CA ALA A 385 41.68 4.29 3.28
C ALA A 385 41.77 2.76 3.46
N ASN A 386 42.77 2.15 2.81
CA ASN A 386 42.87 0.70 2.64
C ASN A 386 43.96 0.08 3.55
N ASP A 387 44.17 0.64 4.74
CA ASP A 387 45.22 0.26 5.70
C ASP A 387 44.69 0.04 7.14
N GLY A 388 43.36 0.04 7.32
CA GLY A 388 42.70 -0.09 8.62
C GLY A 388 42.84 1.12 9.55
N SER A 389 43.42 2.24 9.09
CA SER A 389 43.66 3.42 9.93
C SER A 389 42.40 4.26 10.18
N GLU A 390 41.50 4.31 9.19
CA GLU A 390 40.23 5.05 9.25
C GLU A 390 39.03 4.12 9.50
N SER A 391 38.05 4.66 10.20
CA SER A 391 36.69 4.09 10.28
C SER A 391 35.75 4.95 9.45
N TYR A 392 34.80 4.31 8.78
CA TYR A 392 33.71 4.95 8.05
C TYR A 392 32.37 4.56 8.68
N CYS A 393 31.39 5.44 8.55
CA CYS A 393 30.04 5.22 9.06
C CYS A 393 29.01 5.84 8.15
N TRP A 394 27.83 5.22 8.13
CA TRP A 394 26.68 5.68 7.39
C TRP A 394 25.43 5.52 8.24
N GLU A 395 24.56 6.53 8.24
CA GLU A 395 23.19 6.36 8.74
C GLU A 395 22.30 5.95 7.57
N VAL A 396 21.53 4.89 7.75
CA VAL A 396 20.86 4.14 6.69
C VAL A 396 19.40 3.94 7.07
N LEU A 397 18.48 4.28 6.15
CA LEU A 397 17.07 3.93 6.23
C LEU A 397 16.85 2.52 5.68
N ALA A 398 17.04 1.53 6.55
CA ALA A 398 16.83 0.10 6.27
C ALA A 398 16.70 -0.70 7.57
N ALA A 399 15.93 -1.79 7.52
CA ALA A 399 15.80 -2.71 8.64
C ALA A 399 17.17 -3.34 9.03
N THR A 400 17.36 -3.67 10.30
CA THR A 400 18.66 -4.13 10.84
C THR A 400 19.11 -5.51 10.34
N ASN A 401 18.19 -6.29 9.77
CA ASN A 401 18.41 -7.59 9.16
C ASN A 401 18.52 -7.53 7.62
N ASP A 402 18.29 -6.37 7.01
CA ASP A 402 18.42 -6.21 5.56
C ASP A 402 19.90 -6.30 5.13
N LEU A 403 20.13 -6.99 4.01
CA LEU A 403 21.45 -7.26 3.43
C LEU A 403 21.66 -6.52 2.10
N ASP A 404 20.57 -6.14 1.43
CA ASP A 404 20.55 -5.66 0.04
C ASP A 404 20.30 -4.14 0.02
N VAL A 405 21.14 -3.43 0.77
CA VAL A 405 21.09 -1.99 0.98
C VAL A 405 22.02 -1.27 0.02
N ASP A 406 21.53 -0.24 -0.66
CA ASP A 406 22.26 0.59 -1.62
C ASP A 406 22.57 2.01 -1.09
N ALA A 407 23.24 2.83 -1.91
CA ALA A 407 23.63 4.19 -1.56
C ALA A 407 22.46 5.19 -1.48
N THR A 408 21.30 4.91 -2.07
CA THR A 408 20.10 5.77 -2.06
C THR A 408 19.34 5.72 -0.73
N SER A 409 19.64 4.74 0.12
CA SER A 409 19.13 4.62 1.49
C SER A 409 19.95 5.42 2.53
N VAL A 410 21.06 6.04 2.13
CA VAL A 410 22.03 6.64 3.06
C VAL A 410 21.69 8.10 3.37
N MET A 411 21.33 8.38 4.62
CA MET A 411 20.96 9.71 5.13
C MET A 411 22.16 10.55 5.58
N PHE A 412 23.25 9.90 5.97
CA PHE A 412 24.48 10.53 6.45
C PHE A 412 25.68 9.66 6.08
N SER A 413 26.80 10.28 5.68
CA SER A 413 28.12 9.64 5.55
C SER A 413 29.14 10.37 6.41
N GLY A 414 30.02 9.63 7.08
CA GLY A 414 31.06 10.18 7.94
C GLY A 414 32.28 9.28 8.09
N ASN A 415 33.36 9.85 8.62
CA ASN A 415 34.57 9.13 8.97
C ASN A 415 35.07 9.48 10.38
N SER A 416 35.75 8.51 10.98
CA SER A 416 36.46 8.58 12.26
C SER A 416 35.76 9.43 13.33
N THR A 417 36.18 10.66 13.60
CA THR A 417 35.59 11.51 14.67
C THR A 417 34.14 11.93 14.41
N ASN A 418 33.68 11.90 13.17
CA ASN A 418 32.32 12.27 12.79
C ASN A 418 31.33 11.10 12.93
N CYS A 419 31.81 9.94 13.40
CA CYS A 419 31.02 8.72 13.54
C CYS A 419 30.64 8.41 14.99
N PRO A 420 29.39 8.03 15.28
CA PRO A 420 28.97 7.64 16.63
C PRO A 420 29.55 6.28 17.07
N TYR A 421 29.89 5.42 16.10
CA TYR A 421 30.57 4.15 16.30
C TYR A 421 31.80 4.06 15.39
N THR A 422 32.84 3.35 15.84
CA THR A 422 34.07 3.14 15.05
C THR A 422 34.44 1.67 14.93
N VAL A 423 34.93 1.28 13.77
CA VAL A 423 35.58 -0.01 13.52
C VAL A 423 37.09 0.21 13.39
N ASN A 424 37.88 -0.45 14.22
CA ASN A 424 39.34 -0.53 14.03
C ASN A 424 39.69 -1.95 13.59
N MET A 425 40.31 -2.08 12.41
CA MET A 425 40.65 -3.37 11.79
C MET A 425 42.18 -3.58 11.75
N THR A 426 42.63 -4.73 12.23
CA THR A 426 44.03 -5.14 12.20
C THR A 426 44.18 -6.53 11.58
N VAL A 427 45.28 -6.78 10.88
CA VAL A 427 45.57 -8.07 10.24
C VAL A 427 46.97 -8.55 10.60
N SER A 428 47.15 -9.86 10.80
CA SER A 428 48.44 -10.45 11.16
C SER A 428 49.49 -10.33 10.05
N THR A 429 49.05 -10.23 8.81
CA THR A 429 49.86 -9.97 7.62
C THR A 429 48.97 -9.44 6.51
N THR A 430 49.48 -8.51 5.71
CA THR A 430 48.81 -8.04 4.48
C THR A 430 49.08 -8.95 3.27
N THR A 431 49.98 -9.93 3.40
CA THR A 431 50.30 -10.90 2.33
C THR A 431 50.30 -12.32 2.88
N PHE A 432 49.56 -13.23 2.24
CA PHE A 432 49.42 -14.62 2.66
C PHE A 432 49.17 -15.54 1.46
N THR A 433 49.38 -16.86 1.62
CA THR A 433 49.04 -17.84 0.57
C THR A 433 47.61 -18.35 0.73
N VAL A 434 46.99 -18.81 -0.36
CA VAL A 434 45.61 -19.36 -0.38
C VAL A 434 45.34 -20.31 0.81
N ASP A 435 46.25 -21.26 1.07
CA ASP A 435 46.11 -22.25 2.17
C ASP A 435 46.43 -21.69 3.57
N ALA A 436 47.28 -20.66 3.66
CA ALA A 436 47.76 -20.15 4.94
C ALA A 436 46.71 -19.32 5.67
N GLY A 437 45.86 -18.59 4.93
CA GLY A 437 44.93 -17.59 5.49
C GLY A 437 45.62 -16.42 6.20
N ALA A 438 44.83 -15.50 6.72
CA ALA A 438 45.29 -14.40 7.58
C ALA A 438 44.40 -14.29 8.82
N LEU A 439 44.98 -13.92 9.97
CA LEU A 439 44.20 -13.59 11.16
C LEU A 439 43.77 -12.12 11.05
N VAL A 440 42.47 -11.88 11.09
CA VAL A 440 41.85 -10.54 11.11
C VAL A 440 41.28 -10.34 12.50
N SER A 441 41.61 -9.22 13.14
CA SER A 441 41.04 -8.83 14.42
C SER A 441 40.48 -7.42 14.31
N TRP A 442 39.22 -7.23 14.67
CA TRP A 442 38.56 -5.93 14.60
C TRP A 442 37.79 -5.64 15.88
N THR A 443 37.67 -4.36 16.20
CA THR A 443 36.94 -3.87 17.36
C THR A 443 35.90 -2.86 16.91
N VAL A 444 34.64 -3.08 17.28
CA VAL A 444 33.56 -2.10 17.12
C VAL A 444 33.41 -1.39 18.46
N ALA A 445 33.42 -0.06 18.46
CA ALA A 445 33.39 0.75 19.67
C ALA A 445 32.37 1.89 19.57
N LYS A 446 31.62 2.16 20.64
CA LYS A 446 30.82 3.39 20.76
C LYS A 446 31.73 4.56 21.13
N GLN A 447 31.61 5.68 20.41
CA GLN A 447 32.29 6.91 20.79
C GLN A 447 31.62 7.55 22.01
N THR A 448 32.40 7.77 23.07
CA THR A 448 31.95 8.44 24.30
C THR A 448 31.98 9.96 24.21
N SER A 449 32.66 10.51 23.20
CA SER A 449 32.83 11.94 22.94
C SER A 449 32.05 12.45 21.72
N TYR A 450 31.19 11.61 21.12
CA TYR A 450 30.36 12.04 20.00
C TYR A 450 29.29 13.03 20.48
N THR A 451 29.38 14.28 20.05
CA THR A 451 28.49 15.38 20.47
C THR A 451 27.30 15.60 19.54
N GLY A 452 27.09 14.71 18.56
CA GLY A 452 26.19 14.94 17.43
C GLY A 452 26.89 15.71 16.30
N THR A 453 26.61 15.29 15.07
CA THR A 453 26.67 16.13 13.87
C THR A 453 25.28 16.70 13.65
N ASP A 454 25.12 17.92 13.12
CA ASP A 454 23.79 18.48 12.84
C ASP A 454 22.97 17.51 11.96
N GLY A 455 21.79 17.11 12.45
CA GLY A 455 20.89 16.17 11.78
C GLY A 455 21.08 14.67 12.09
N VAL A 456 22.15 14.27 12.80
CA VAL A 456 22.41 12.84 13.13
C VAL A 456 22.00 12.54 14.56
N PHE A 457 21.00 11.68 14.74
CA PHE A 457 20.48 11.28 16.05
C PHE A 457 20.92 9.87 16.41
N VAL A 458 21.47 9.67 17.61
CA VAL A 458 21.95 8.34 18.05
C VAL A 458 21.05 7.80 19.15
N ASN A 459 20.15 6.90 18.79
CA ASN A 459 19.29 6.18 19.71
C ASN A 459 19.88 4.77 19.94
N THR A 460 20.23 4.44 21.19
CA THR A 460 20.84 3.15 21.52
C THR A 460 19.80 2.04 21.62
N THR A 461 19.25 1.64 20.48
CA THR A 461 18.28 0.55 20.40
C THR A 461 18.98 -0.81 20.28
N THR A 462 18.18 -1.87 20.29
CA THR A 462 18.61 -3.26 20.15
C THR A 462 17.67 -3.97 19.20
N ALA A 463 18.21 -4.72 18.26
CA ALA A 463 17.44 -5.60 17.39
C ALA A 463 17.21 -6.95 18.09
N TYR A 464 16.04 -7.57 17.88
CA TYR A 464 15.84 -8.96 18.29
C TYR A 464 16.54 -9.89 17.30
N ASP A 465 17.43 -10.75 17.78
CA ASP A 465 18.06 -11.79 16.96
C ASP A 465 17.46 -13.16 17.27
N GLU A 466 16.93 -13.82 16.24
CA GLU A 466 16.34 -15.15 16.34
C GLU A 466 17.38 -16.23 16.67
N SER A 467 18.64 -16.05 16.26
CA SER A 467 19.67 -17.08 16.41
C SER A 467 20.13 -17.28 17.86
N THR A 468 20.18 -16.17 18.62
CA THR A 468 20.50 -16.13 20.04
C THR A 468 19.26 -16.09 20.93
N GLY A 469 18.10 -15.69 20.38
CA GLY A 469 16.86 -15.46 21.13
C GLY A 469 16.94 -14.26 22.07
N GLN A 470 17.77 -13.27 21.74
CA GLN A 470 18.08 -12.11 22.59
C GLN A 470 18.08 -10.80 21.80
N TYR A 471 17.93 -9.70 22.53
CA TYR A 471 18.11 -8.36 22.00
C TYR A 471 19.61 -7.98 21.98
N VAL A 472 20.10 -7.53 20.82
CA VAL A 472 21.52 -7.28 20.55
C VAL A 472 21.77 -5.89 19.94
N ASN A 473 22.89 -5.27 20.30
CA ASN A 473 23.37 -4.02 19.68
C ASN A 473 24.12 -4.24 18.36
N LEU A 474 24.65 -5.44 18.13
CA LEU A 474 25.37 -5.80 16.90
C LEU A 474 24.71 -7.04 16.28
N PRO A 475 23.58 -6.90 15.58
CA PRO A 475 22.90 -7.99 14.88
C PRO A 475 23.71 -8.53 13.69
N GLN A 476 24.49 -7.69 13.02
CA GLN A 476 25.37 -8.11 11.93
C GLN A 476 26.81 -7.69 12.21
N ILE A 477 27.75 -8.64 12.16
CA ILE A 477 29.19 -8.37 12.16
C ILE A 477 29.85 -9.27 11.13
N ASN A 478 30.31 -8.67 10.04
CA ASN A 478 30.74 -9.38 8.84
C ASN A 478 32.14 -8.94 8.39
N VAL A 479 32.86 -9.83 7.73
CA VAL A 479 34.07 -9.50 6.97
C VAL A 479 33.81 -9.89 5.52
N TYR A 480 33.87 -8.91 4.62
CA TYR A 480 33.74 -9.13 3.18
C TYR A 480 35.09 -8.89 2.48
N TYR A 481 35.27 -9.47 1.30
CA TYR A 481 36.35 -9.09 0.38
C TYR A 481 35.79 -8.71 -1.01
N CYS A 482 36.48 -7.78 -1.67
CA CYS A 482 36.22 -7.34 -3.03
C CYS A 482 37.48 -7.57 -3.90
N ASN A 483 37.27 -7.87 -5.18
CA ASN A 483 38.35 -8.13 -6.15
C ASN A 483 39.04 -6.85 -6.67
N ASP A 484 38.51 -5.69 -6.32
CA ASP A 484 39.02 -4.37 -6.69
C ASP A 484 39.28 -3.50 -5.46
N THR A 485 39.74 -2.27 -5.68
CA THR A 485 40.03 -1.30 -4.61
C THR A 485 38.86 -0.36 -4.31
N THR A 486 37.67 -0.66 -4.83
CA THR A 486 36.43 0.12 -4.74
C THR A 486 35.35 -0.64 -3.95
N CYS A 487 35.80 -1.42 -2.97
CA CYS A 487 34.93 -2.14 -2.04
C CYS A 487 34.07 -1.14 -1.25
N SER A 488 32.77 -1.39 -1.18
CA SER A 488 31.78 -0.56 -0.48
C SER A 488 30.74 -1.47 0.17
N PRO A 489 30.20 -1.14 1.36
CA PRO A 489 29.11 -1.91 1.96
C PRO A 489 27.86 -1.91 1.07
N PHE A 490 27.64 -0.85 0.29
CA PHE A 490 26.52 -0.68 -0.62
C PHE A 490 26.73 -1.29 -2.01
N SER A 491 27.83 -2.02 -2.23
CA SER A 491 28.07 -2.72 -3.52
C SER A 491 27.61 -4.16 -3.46
N GLU A 492 26.98 -4.65 -4.53
CA GLU A 492 26.76 -6.09 -4.76
C GLU A 492 28.08 -6.86 -4.97
N LYS A 493 29.16 -6.18 -5.37
CA LYS A 493 30.44 -6.82 -5.77
C LYS A 493 31.34 -7.21 -4.58
N LYS A 494 30.72 -7.57 -3.45
CA LYS A 494 31.36 -7.99 -2.21
C LYS A 494 31.11 -9.49 -1.96
N THR A 495 32.11 -10.23 -1.51
CA THR A 495 31.98 -11.65 -1.13
C THR A 495 32.17 -11.81 0.37
N LEU A 496 31.24 -12.47 1.06
CA LEU A 496 31.33 -12.73 2.50
C LEU A 496 32.48 -13.72 2.80
N ALA A 497 33.46 -13.27 3.57
CA ALA A 497 34.60 -14.07 4.05
C ALA A 497 34.28 -14.76 5.38
N TYR A 498 33.56 -14.07 6.26
CA TYR A 498 33.22 -14.51 7.61
C TYR A 498 32.04 -13.69 8.15
N SER A 499 31.19 -14.33 8.95
CA SER A 499 30.16 -13.68 9.76
C SER A 499 30.32 -14.13 11.21
N ALA A 500 30.32 -13.18 12.15
CA ALA A 500 30.38 -13.46 13.58
C ALA A 500 28.99 -13.76 14.14
N GLN A 501 28.93 -14.33 15.35
CA GLN A 501 27.67 -14.42 16.07
C GLN A 501 27.23 -13.01 16.56
N PRO A 502 25.93 -12.69 16.51
CA PRO A 502 25.39 -11.43 17.04
C PRO A 502 25.76 -11.23 18.51
N MET A 503 26.03 -9.98 18.92
CA MET A 503 26.40 -9.70 20.31
C MET A 503 26.10 -8.27 20.78
N ASN A 504 26.28 -8.04 22.08
CA ASN A 504 26.19 -6.71 22.71
C ASN A 504 27.56 -6.09 22.96
N PHE A 505 27.61 -4.76 23.07
CA PHE A 505 28.81 -4.06 23.52
C PHE A 505 29.13 -4.43 24.98
N SER A 506 30.42 -4.51 25.33
CA SER A 506 30.85 -4.62 26.73
C SER A 506 30.38 -3.42 27.55
N GLU A 507 29.56 -3.66 28.58
CA GLU A 507 29.06 -2.62 29.52
C GLU A 507 30.18 -1.74 30.09
N ARG A 508 31.37 -2.32 30.28
CA ARG A 508 32.51 -1.64 30.93
C ARG A 508 33.35 -0.80 29.99
N SER A 509 33.40 -1.15 28.71
CA SER A 509 34.32 -0.52 27.73
C SER A 509 33.63 0.08 26.51
N GLY A 510 32.33 -0.17 26.30
CA GLY A 510 31.60 0.25 25.11
C GLY A 510 32.11 -0.41 23.82
N GLN A 511 32.75 -1.57 23.93
CA GLN A 511 33.48 -2.24 22.83
C GLN A 511 33.05 -3.70 22.66
N ALA A 512 33.04 -4.16 21.41
CA ALA A 512 32.95 -5.55 21.03
C ALA A 512 34.20 -5.93 20.21
N LEU A 513 34.89 -7.00 20.59
CA LEU A 513 36.14 -7.44 19.97
C LEU A 513 35.97 -8.78 19.28
N PHE A 514 36.45 -8.87 18.05
CA PHE A 514 36.33 -10.04 17.19
C PHE A 514 37.71 -10.43 16.66
N SER A 515 37.94 -11.72 16.48
CA SER A 515 39.15 -12.23 15.83
C SER A 515 38.84 -13.53 15.11
N THR A 516 39.15 -13.61 13.82
CA THR A 516 38.90 -14.78 12.98
C THR A 516 40.04 -15.01 12.01
N LYS A 517 40.16 -16.24 11.51
CA LYS A 517 41.08 -16.57 10.43
C LYS A 517 40.31 -16.61 9.12
N ILE A 518 40.60 -15.70 8.20
CA ILE A 518 40.02 -15.69 6.85
C ILE A 518 40.92 -16.46 5.86
N SER A 519 40.30 -16.97 4.80
CA SER A 519 40.97 -17.56 3.63
C SER A 519 40.28 -17.08 2.37
N ILE A 520 41.04 -16.62 1.39
CA ILE A 520 40.53 -16.19 0.08
C ILE A 520 40.95 -17.26 -0.94
N PRO A 521 40.04 -17.80 -1.76
CA PRO A 521 40.26 -19.04 -2.52
C PRO A 521 41.14 -18.88 -3.78
N SER A 522 41.45 -17.65 -4.18
CA SER A 522 42.22 -17.34 -5.39
C SER A 522 43.37 -16.38 -5.10
N GLU A 523 44.39 -16.41 -5.96
CA GLU A 523 45.49 -15.42 -5.92
C GLU A 523 45.05 -14.08 -6.53
N GLY A 524 45.55 -12.98 -5.97
CA GLY A 524 45.13 -11.64 -6.37
C GLY A 524 45.43 -10.57 -5.33
N THR A 525 45.00 -9.34 -5.60
CA THR A 525 44.96 -8.25 -4.62
C THR A 525 43.51 -7.92 -4.35
N TYR A 526 43.13 -7.86 -3.09
CA TYR A 526 41.76 -7.70 -2.63
C TYR A 526 41.68 -6.54 -1.64
N ALA A 527 40.54 -5.86 -1.60
CA ALA A 527 40.17 -5.02 -0.47
C ALA A 527 39.28 -5.85 0.45
N LEU A 528 39.65 -5.95 1.72
CA LEU A 528 38.81 -6.48 2.79
C LEU A 528 38.09 -5.34 3.49
N MET A 529 36.87 -5.63 3.93
CA MET A 529 36.00 -4.72 4.66
C MET A 529 35.52 -5.45 5.92
N ALA A 530 35.94 -4.99 7.10
CA ALA A 530 35.28 -5.35 8.35
C ALA A 530 34.09 -4.41 8.52
N HIS A 531 32.87 -4.95 8.56
CA HIS A 531 31.61 -4.21 8.59
C HIS A 531 30.73 -4.69 9.76
N ALA A 532 30.01 -3.76 10.38
CA ALA A 532 29.03 -4.06 11.40
C ALA A 532 27.82 -3.12 11.29
N VAL A 533 26.65 -3.63 11.67
CA VAL A 533 25.39 -2.87 11.72
C VAL A 533 25.04 -2.61 13.19
N VAL A 534 24.65 -1.38 13.52
CA VAL A 534 24.15 -0.97 14.84
C VAL A 534 22.73 -0.42 14.70
N PRO A 535 21.72 -0.97 15.39
CA PRO A 535 20.35 -0.44 15.37
C PRO A 535 20.26 1.01 15.85
N ASN A 536 19.43 1.83 15.20
CA ASN A 536 19.17 3.22 15.58
C ASN A 536 17.68 3.55 15.83
N GLY A 537 16.80 2.55 15.79
CA GLY A 537 15.34 2.72 16.00
C GLY A 537 14.61 3.16 14.73
N ASP A 538 13.28 3.05 14.70
CA ASP A 538 12.41 3.63 13.66
C ASP A 538 12.85 3.34 12.21
N GLY A 539 13.22 2.09 11.92
CA GLY A 539 13.72 1.68 10.58
C GLY A 539 15.14 2.14 10.24
N LEU A 540 15.82 2.84 11.15
CA LEU A 540 17.17 3.36 10.99
C LEU A 540 18.25 2.44 11.59
N ARG A 541 19.43 2.47 10.97
CA ARG A 541 20.62 1.79 11.44
C ARG A 541 21.89 2.57 11.08
N PHE A 542 22.96 2.35 11.86
CA PHE A 542 24.30 2.75 11.49
C PHE A 542 25.07 1.56 10.92
N ASP A 543 25.49 1.67 9.66
CA ASP A 543 26.48 0.79 9.07
C ASP A 543 27.85 1.39 9.34
N VAL A 544 28.79 0.59 9.86
CA VAL A 544 30.16 1.04 10.12
C VAL A 544 31.19 0.07 9.56
N ALA A 545 32.24 0.59 8.93
CA ALA A 545 33.25 -0.23 8.28
C ALA A 545 34.68 0.32 8.39
N SER A 546 35.65 -0.57 8.23
CA SER A 546 37.06 -0.22 8.00
C SER A 546 37.67 -1.17 6.97
N PHE A 547 38.60 -0.67 6.16
CA PHE A 547 39.08 -1.34 4.95
C PHE A 547 40.59 -1.63 4.99
N MET A 548 40.99 -2.79 4.46
CA MET A 548 42.37 -3.26 4.46
C MET A 548 42.71 -3.92 3.11
N ARG A 549 43.79 -3.47 2.45
CA ARG A 549 44.29 -4.14 1.25
C ARG A 549 45.10 -5.38 1.62
N MET A 550 44.81 -6.51 0.99
CA MET A 550 45.59 -7.73 1.15
C MET A 550 45.91 -8.42 -0.17
N THR A 551 47.06 -9.08 -0.20
CA THR A 551 47.59 -9.79 -1.37
C THR A 551 47.62 -11.29 -1.09
N VAL A 552 46.91 -12.06 -1.91
CA VAL A 552 46.88 -13.52 -1.84
C VAL A 552 47.83 -14.08 -2.90
N THR A 553 48.74 -14.95 -2.50
CA THR A 553 49.67 -15.64 -3.41
C THR A 553 49.34 -17.11 -3.55
N ALA A 554 49.74 -17.73 -4.67
CA ALA A 554 49.61 -19.16 -4.88
C ALA A 554 50.14 -20.00 -3.71
N SER A 555 49.51 -21.16 -3.47
CA SER A 555 49.98 -22.10 -2.45
C SER A 555 51.44 -22.52 -2.70
N SER A 556 52.22 -22.57 -1.63
CA SER A 556 53.61 -23.06 -1.66
C SER A 556 53.70 -24.60 -1.74
N ALA A 557 52.57 -25.32 -1.68
CA ALA A 557 52.52 -26.76 -1.54
C ALA A 557 52.70 -27.52 -2.86
N SER A 558 53.88 -27.41 -3.49
CA SER A 558 54.57 -28.50 -4.24
C SER A 558 55.86 -28.04 -4.92
N ALA A 559 56.88 -27.74 -4.11
CA ALA A 559 58.28 -27.91 -4.51
C ALA A 559 58.92 -28.97 -3.60
N ASP A 560 58.45 -30.22 -3.75
CA ASP A 560 58.83 -31.33 -2.87
C ASP A 560 60.29 -31.73 -3.15
N THR A 561 61.20 -31.15 -2.38
CA THR A 561 62.66 -31.24 -2.59
C THR A 561 63.23 -32.47 -1.89
N SER A 562 62.81 -33.65 -2.30
CA SER A 562 63.33 -34.93 -1.78
C SER A 562 64.08 -35.77 -2.82
N HIS A 563 65.10 -35.21 -3.46
CA HIS A 563 66.27 -36.00 -3.87
C HIS A 563 67.54 -35.14 -3.98
N SER A 564 68.30 -35.06 -2.89
CA SER A 564 69.68 -34.59 -2.92
C SER A 564 70.59 -35.66 -3.53
N SER A 565 71.05 -35.46 -4.77
CA SER A 565 72.41 -35.84 -5.25
C SER A 565 72.61 -35.49 -6.74
N GLY A 566 73.52 -34.56 -7.05
CA GLY A 566 74.17 -34.49 -8.38
C GLY A 566 73.92 -33.25 -9.26
N SER A 567 74.71 -32.19 -9.03
CA SER A 567 75.38 -31.34 -10.06
C SER A 567 74.67 -30.93 -11.36
N HIS A 568 74.24 -29.66 -11.43
CA HIS A 568 74.31 -28.69 -12.55
C HIS A 568 73.75 -29.01 -13.98
N VAL A 569 73.52 -27.93 -14.76
CA VAL A 569 73.42 -27.87 -16.25
C VAL A 569 72.10 -28.33 -16.94
N GLY A 570 71.18 -29.03 -16.27
CA GLY A 570 70.05 -29.71 -16.93
C GLY A 570 69.07 -28.90 -17.83
N LEU A 571 68.72 -27.64 -17.51
CA LEU A 571 67.53 -26.99 -18.11
C LEU A 571 67.77 -26.26 -19.45
N ILE A 572 69.01 -25.85 -19.78
CA ILE A 572 69.29 -25.02 -20.97
C ILE A 572 69.53 -25.87 -22.23
N LEU A 573 69.78 -27.17 -22.09
CA LEU A 573 70.01 -28.10 -23.21
C LEU A 573 68.74 -28.81 -23.73
N GLY A 574 67.61 -28.72 -23.03
CA GLY A 574 66.37 -29.38 -23.44
C GLY A 574 65.66 -28.74 -24.65
N LEU A 575 65.80 -27.42 -24.82
CA LEU A 575 65.05 -26.63 -25.81
C LEU A 575 65.65 -26.65 -27.23
N THR A 576 66.91 -27.02 -27.40
CA THR A 576 67.59 -27.04 -28.72
C THR A 576 67.51 -28.40 -29.41
N LEU A 577 67.36 -29.50 -28.67
CA LEU A 577 67.26 -30.86 -29.22
C LEU A 577 65.86 -31.24 -29.69
N GLY A 578 64.79 -30.66 -29.12
CA GLY A 578 63.40 -30.93 -29.53
C GLY A 578 63.05 -30.42 -30.93
N CYS A 579 63.59 -29.28 -31.35
CA CYS A 579 63.32 -28.71 -32.68
C CYS A 579 63.97 -29.51 -33.82
N ALA A 580 65.13 -30.14 -33.58
CA ALA A 580 65.84 -30.91 -34.60
C ALA A 580 65.07 -32.19 -34.99
N SER A 581 64.50 -32.91 -34.01
CA SER A 581 63.73 -34.13 -34.28
C SER A 581 62.46 -33.90 -35.09
N VAL A 582 61.75 -32.79 -34.83
CA VAL A 582 60.51 -32.44 -35.57
C VAL A 582 60.83 -32.11 -37.03
N ILE A 583 61.91 -31.37 -37.30
CA ILE A 583 62.34 -31.03 -38.67
C ILE A 583 62.78 -32.29 -39.44
N CYS A 584 63.52 -33.21 -38.81
CA CYS A 584 63.91 -34.47 -39.44
C CYS A 584 62.70 -35.38 -39.75
N LEU A 585 61.71 -35.46 -38.86
CA LEU A 585 60.48 -36.24 -39.09
C LEU A 585 59.62 -35.63 -40.21
N ALA A 586 59.50 -34.31 -40.29
CA ALA A 586 58.82 -33.63 -41.38
C ALA A 586 59.48 -33.89 -42.75
N ALA A 587 60.83 -33.83 -42.81
CA ALA A 587 61.58 -34.11 -44.02
C ALA A 587 61.43 -35.58 -44.48
N LEU A 588 61.47 -36.54 -43.55
CA LEU A 588 61.23 -37.96 -43.84
C LEU A 588 59.80 -38.22 -44.33
N GLY A 589 58.79 -37.61 -43.69
CA GLY A 589 57.39 -37.70 -44.13
C GLY A 589 57.19 -37.16 -45.54
N PHE A 590 57.78 -36.02 -45.87
CA PHE A 590 57.69 -35.42 -47.20
C PHE A 590 58.40 -36.27 -48.26
N ALA A 591 59.57 -36.83 -47.96
CA ALA A 591 60.31 -37.71 -48.86
C ALA A 591 59.54 -39.01 -49.18
N VAL A 592 58.90 -39.64 -48.19
CA VAL A 592 58.10 -40.87 -48.38
C VAL A 592 56.83 -40.59 -49.18
N MET A 593 56.12 -39.48 -48.93
CA MET A 593 54.95 -39.10 -49.73
C MET A 593 55.33 -38.77 -51.18
N ARG A 594 56.47 -38.11 -51.41
CA ARG A 594 56.93 -37.77 -52.77
C ARG A 594 57.33 -39.02 -53.56
N ARG A 595 57.85 -40.06 -52.89
CA ARG A 595 58.18 -41.35 -53.52
C ARG A 595 56.92 -42.16 -53.88
N ARG A 596 55.91 -42.23 -52.99
CA ARG A 596 54.65 -42.96 -53.26
C ARG A 596 53.75 -42.30 -54.31
N ARG A 597 53.82 -40.98 -54.50
CA ARG A 597 53.03 -40.25 -55.53
C ARG A 597 53.57 -40.38 -56.97
N VAL A 598 54.73 -41.02 -57.18
CA VAL A 598 55.25 -41.35 -58.52
C VAL A 598 54.73 -42.71 -59.02
N GLU A 599 54.41 -43.64 -58.12
CA GLU A 599 53.97 -45.00 -58.47
C GLU A 599 52.44 -45.15 -58.61
N GLN A 600 51.63 -44.20 -58.10
CA GLN A 600 50.17 -44.24 -58.17
C GLN A 600 49.52 -43.61 -59.43
N LYS A 601 50.30 -43.36 -60.50
CA LYS A 601 49.76 -42.87 -61.79
C LYS A 601 49.44 -43.98 -62.82
N ALA A 602 49.43 -45.24 -62.41
CA ALA A 602 49.20 -46.38 -63.31
C ALA A 602 48.28 -47.48 -62.71
N ALA A 603 47.17 -47.11 -62.07
CA ALA A 603 46.08 -48.04 -61.76
C ALA A 603 44.71 -47.32 -61.74
N GLN A 604 43.81 -47.83 -62.58
CA GLN A 604 42.37 -47.52 -62.76
C GLN A 604 41.62 -47.12 -61.47
N GLN A 605 40.68 -46.18 -61.42
CA GLN A 605 39.55 -45.87 -62.32
C GLN A 605 38.59 -47.05 -62.58
N LYS A 606 37.71 -47.40 -61.61
CA LYS A 606 36.27 -47.75 -61.78
C LYS A 606 35.64 -48.22 -60.45
N GLU A 607 34.30 -48.20 -60.40
CA GLU A 607 33.39 -48.86 -59.43
C GLU A 607 33.41 -48.29 -57.98
N SER A 608 32.35 -47.78 -57.34
CA SER A 608 30.87 -47.88 -57.40
C SER A 608 30.21 -48.81 -56.38
N ARG A 609 29.60 -48.20 -55.35
CA ARG A 609 28.36 -48.55 -54.63
C ARG A 609 28.19 -49.93 -53.92
N HIS A 610 27.77 -49.79 -52.65
CA HIS A 610 26.72 -50.54 -51.91
C HIS A 610 27.04 -51.80 -51.06
N SER A 611 26.57 -51.73 -49.80
CA SER A 611 25.89 -52.82 -49.03
C SER A 611 26.78 -53.98 -48.51
N PHE A 612 26.46 -54.80 -47.49
CA PHE A 612 25.51 -54.81 -46.34
C PHE A 612 25.95 -55.94 -45.35
N PHE A 613 25.39 -56.02 -44.13
CA PHE A 613 25.49 -57.12 -43.12
C PHE A 613 26.88 -57.40 -42.48
N GLY A 614 26.98 -57.91 -41.24
CA GLY A 614 25.95 -58.19 -40.22
C GLY A 614 26.46 -58.98 -38.99
N PHE A 615 25.52 -59.33 -38.08
CA PHE A 615 25.58 -60.25 -36.91
C PHE A 615 25.78 -59.70 -35.48
N ARG A 616 24.89 -60.18 -34.58
CA ARG A 616 24.88 -60.06 -33.10
C ARG A 616 25.52 -61.33 -32.46
N PRO A 617 25.58 -61.46 -31.11
CA PRO A 617 24.47 -62.18 -30.43
C PRO A 617 24.13 -61.74 -28.98
N LEU A 618 22.84 -61.90 -28.60
CA LEU A 618 22.29 -62.20 -27.24
C LEU A 618 22.57 -61.17 -26.11
N SER A 619 21.74 -60.93 -25.08
CA SER A 619 20.41 -61.39 -24.63
C SER A 619 19.85 -60.33 -23.64
N ASN A 620 18.60 -60.31 -23.14
CA ASN A 620 17.50 -61.29 -23.20
C ASN A 620 16.10 -60.59 -23.24
N THR A 621 15.06 -61.32 -22.81
CA THR A 621 13.61 -61.07 -22.76
C THR A 621 13.08 -60.26 -21.56
N ASN A 622 12.04 -59.43 -21.76
CA ASN A 622 10.66 -59.79 -21.39
C ASN A 622 9.61 -58.87 -22.05
N GLU A 623 8.34 -59.26 -21.98
CA GLU A 623 7.29 -58.95 -22.96
C GLU A 623 6.44 -57.70 -22.61
N LEU A 624 6.21 -56.84 -23.62
CA LEU A 624 4.93 -56.44 -24.24
C LEU A 624 3.57 -56.75 -23.54
N PRO A 625 2.41 -56.11 -23.91
CA PRO A 625 2.20 -55.01 -24.88
C PRO A 625 1.11 -53.93 -24.50
N THR A 626 0.85 -53.03 -25.48
CA THR A 626 -0.40 -52.23 -25.73
C THR A 626 -0.61 -50.91 -24.96
N ASN A 627 -1.01 -49.77 -25.56
CA ASN A 627 -1.37 -49.46 -26.96
C ASN A 627 -0.75 -48.13 -27.45
N SER A 628 -0.55 -48.05 -28.77
CA SER A 628 -0.33 -46.85 -29.60
C SER A 628 -1.42 -46.92 -30.73
N PRO A 629 -1.64 -45.95 -31.65
CA PRO A 629 -0.73 -44.85 -32.03
C PRO A 629 -1.35 -43.48 -32.43
N ASN A 630 -0.45 -42.55 -32.76
CA ASN A 630 -0.62 -41.30 -33.54
C ASN A 630 -1.37 -40.14 -32.85
N SER A 631 -1.01 -38.85 -33.00
CA SER A 631 0.17 -38.10 -33.52
C SER A 631 -0.22 -36.60 -33.48
N ALA A 632 0.61 -35.58 -33.22
CA ALA A 632 2.04 -35.44 -32.92
C ALA A 632 2.30 -34.02 -32.33
N GLN A 633 3.53 -33.75 -31.87
CA GLN A 633 4.13 -32.42 -31.57
C GLN A 633 3.50 -31.63 -30.40
N GLY A 634 4.25 -31.14 -29.41
CA GLY A 634 5.68 -31.26 -29.07
C GLY A 634 5.99 -30.46 -27.78
N SER A 635 7.22 -30.56 -27.24
CA SER A 635 7.97 -29.54 -26.43
C SER A 635 7.22 -28.69 -25.35
N ASP A 636 7.68 -28.51 -24.10
CA ASP A 636 8.93 -28.85 -23.38
C ASP A 636 8.67 -28.98 -21.85
N GLU A 637 9.62 -29.62 -21.16
CA GLU A 637 10.10 -29.37 -19.78
C GLU A 637 9.22 -28.61 -18.75
N SER A 638 8.64 -29.35 -17.79
CA SER A 638 8.58 -28.90 -16.38
C SER A 638 8.54 -30.09 -15.41
N GLY A 639 9.62 -30.28 -14.64
CA GLY A 639 9.74 -31.33 -13.64
C GLY A 639 9.40 -30.81 -12.24
N HIS A 640 8.22 -31.17 -11.72
CA HIS A 640 7.88 -30.88 -10.32
C HIS A 640 8.74 -31.67 -9.33
N PHE A 641 9.24 -30.99 -8.29
CA PHE A 641 9.67 -31.62 -7.05
C PHE A 641 8.63 -31.40 -5.94
N MET A 642 8.44 -32.44 -5.13
CA MET A 642 7.34 -32.55 -4.15
C MET A 642 7.72 -31.94 -2.80
N TYR A 643 6.83 -31.12 -2.22
CA TYR A 643 6.89 -30.78 -0.80
C TYR A 643 6.10 -31.79 0.04
N VAL A 644 6.78 -32.46 0.97
CA VAL A 644 6.17 -33.33 1.98
C VAL A 644 5.64 -32.48 3.13
N LYS A 645 4.31 -32.39 3.29
CA LYS A 645 3.70 -31.79 4.48
C LYS A 645 3.99 -32.64 5.72
N ALA A 646 4.84 -32.14 6.62
CA ALA A 646 4.98 -32.67 7.98
C ALA A 646 3.85 -32.11 8.87
N GLN A 647 3.21 -33.01 9.62
CA GLN A 647 2.04 -32.73 10.46
C GLN A 647 2.48 -32.52 11.92
N ARG A 648 2.03 -31.45 12.60
CA ARG A 648 2.16 -31.29 14.06
C ARG A 648 0.97 -30.57 14.71
N SER A 649 0.59 -31.09 15.87
CA SER A 649 -0.32 -30.56 16.91
C SER A 649 -0.33 -31.60 18.05
N PRO A 650 -0.67 -31.31 19.33
CA PRO A 650 -0.83 -30.03 20.03
C PRO A 650 0.06 -29.92 21.31
N MET A 651 -0.03 -28.78 22.03
CA MET A 651 -0.22 -28.63 23.51
C MET A 651 0.44 -27.37 24.10
N ASP A 652 -0.34 -26.63 24.90
CA ASP A 652 -0.05 -25.84 26.14
C ASP A 652 1.37 -25.27 26.37
N MET A 653 1.59 -24.04 26.88
CA MET A 653 0.85 -23.10 27.75
C MET A 653 1.64 -21.75 27.81
N PRO A 654 1.29 -20.71 28.60
CA PRO A 654 -0.01 -20.15 28.99
C PRO A 654 -0.20 -18.68 28.50
N ARG A 655 -1.44 -18.20 28.33
CA ARG A 655 -1.72 -16.76 28.15
C ARG A 655 -1.70 -16.03 29.51
N ALA A 656 -0.93 -14.96 29.61
CA ALA A 656 -1.08 -13.97 30.68
C ALA A 656 -2.23 -13.00 30.33
N SER A 657 -3.12 -12.83 31.30
CA SER A 657 -4.36 -12.03 31.29
C SER A 657 -4.29 -10.65 30.61
N SER A 658 -5.25 -10.41 29.73
CA SER A 658 -5.64 -9.09 29.20
C SER A 658 -6.18 -8.16 30.30
N LEU A 659 -5.79 -6.89 30.27
CA LEU A 659 -6.55 -5.80 30.90
C LEU A 659 -7.65 -5.33 29.94
N SER A 660 -8.82 -5.97 30.02
CA SER A 660 -10.03 -5.50 29.33
C SER A 660 -10.61 -4.31 30.08
N TYR A 661 -10.65 -3.15 29.43
CA TYR A 661 -11.34 -1.97 29.92
C TYR A 661 -12.85 -2.16 29.69
N ASP A 662 -13.65 -2.22 30.76
CA ASP A 662 -15.12 -2.33 30.70
C ASP A 662 -15.73 -0.93 30.90
N PRO A 663 -16.26 -0.28 29.84
CA PRO A 663 -16.80 1.08 29.91
C PRO A 663 -18.15 1.18 30.64
N TYR A 664 -18.82 0.08 31.00
CA TYR A 664 -20.18 0.10 31.57
C TYR A 664 -20.27 -0.19 33.07
N SER A 665 -19.14 -0.33 33.77
CA SER A 665 -19.09 -0.65 35.21
C SER A 665 -19.11 0.58 36.17
N ARG A 666 -20.08 1.51 36.03
CA ARG A 666 -20.36 2.52 37.08
C ARG A 666 -21.77 2.46 37.67
N ARG A 667 -21.80 2.18 38.97
CA ARG A 667 -22.98 2.34 39.83
C ARG A 667 -23.27 3.83 40.06
N SER A 668 -24.55 4.19 39.94
CA SER A 668 -25.26 5.26 40.66
C SER A 668 -24.41 6.28 41.44
N PHE A 669 -24.23 7.48 40.88
CA PHE A 669 -23.76 8.65 41.62
C PHE A 669 -24.92 9.34 42.35
N VAL A 670 -25.16 8.90 43.59
CA VAL A 670 -25.74 9.74 44.64
C VAL A 670 -24.88 9.49 45.88
N GLU A 671 -24.55 10.57 46.62
CA GLU A 671 -23.97 10.54 47.97
C GLU A 671 -22.45 10.22 48.10
N ALA A 672 -21.61 11.18 47.71
CA ALA A 672 -20.40 11.64 48.44
C ALA A 672 -19.68 12.74 47.61
N GLY A 673 -19.24 13.88 48.14
CA GLY A 673 -19.24 14.30 49.54
C GLY A 673 -17.87 14.79 50.02
N ASN A 674 -17.38 15.88 49.41
CA ASN A 674 -16.41 16.81 50.04
C ASN A 674 -15.04 16.24 50.47
N GLU A 675 -14.05 16.18 49.55
CA GLU A 675 -12.61 16.29 49.89
C GLU A 675 -11.86 17.14 48.86
N ASP A 676 -10.87 17.92 49.33
CA ASP A 676 -10.11 18.91 48.55
C ASP A 676 -9.10 18.28 47.58
N SER A 677 -9.14 18.70 46.30
CA SER A 677 -8.02 18.54 45.37
C SER A 677 -7.77 19.84 44.60
N GLY A 678 -6.82 20.65 45.06
CA GLY A 678 -6.58 22.01 44.58
C GLY A 678 -5.91 22.09 43.20
N TYR A 679 -6.71 22.02 42.14
CA TYR A 679 -6.30 22.41 40.78
C TYR A 679 -7.26 23.49 40.25
N SER A 680 -6.80 24.75 40.28
CA SER A 680 -7.51 25.88 39.70
C SER A 680 -6.98 26.17 38.29
N PHE A 681 -7.78 25.90 37.27
CA PHE A 681 -7.49 26.30 35.89
C PHE A 681 -8.09 27.68 35.63
N THR A 682 -7.25 28.68 35.38
CA THR A 682 -7.69 30.03 34.98
C THR A 682 -7.88 30.07 33.47
N PHE A 683 -9.14 30.04 33.02
CA PHE A 683 -9.47 30.39 31.63
C PHE A 683 -9.14 31.86 31.37
N SER A 684 -8.45 32.12 30.26
CA SER A 684 -8.09 33.47 29.81
C SER A 684 -8.80 33.77 28.50
N ASP A 685 -10.10 34.00 28.58
CA ASP A 685 -10.90 34.44 27.44
C ASP A 685 -10.78 35.96 27.24
N PRO A 686 -10.49 36.44 26.01
CA PRO A 686 -10.82 37.80 25.61
C PRO A 686 -12.28 37.87 25.15
N GLU A 687 -13.11 38.49 25.99
CA GLU A 687 -14.55 38.68 25.81
C GLU A 687 -14.92 39.44 24.51
N PRO A 688 -15.86 38.95 23.68
CA PRO A 688 -16.33 39.66 22.48
C PRO A 688 -17.39 40.73 22.82
N PRO A 689 -17.34 41.95 22.24
CA PRO A 689 -18.26 43.02 22.59
C PRO A 689 -19.63 42.90 21.90
N TYR A 690 -20.69 42.71 22.69
CA TYR A 690 -22.08 42.87 22.24
C TYR A 690 -22.46 44.36 22.04
N PRO A 691 -23.13 44.72 20.93
CA PRO A 691 -23.88 45.97 20.84
C PRO A 691 -25.37 45.77 21.20
N SER A 692 -25.83 46.42 22.27
CA SER A 692 -27.23 46.43 22.69
C SER A 692 -28.13 47.31 21.81
N SER A 693 -29.38 46.91 21.63
CA SER A 693 -30.37 47.58 20.78
C SER A 693 -31.03 48.84 21.40
N ASN A 694 -31.15 49.88 20.56
CA ASN A 694 -32.20 50.92 20.51
C ASN A 694 -32.58 51.75 21.76
N GLU A 695 -32.41 53.09 21.66
CA GLU A 695 -33.57 53.97 21.43
C GLU A 695 -33.20 55.37 20.89
N ARG A 696 -34.20 56.09 20.34
CA ARG A 696 -34.13 57.49 19.85
C ARG A 696 -33.87 58.45 21.05
N THR A 697 -33.36 59.69 20.92
CA THR A 697 -33.78 60.78 20.02
C THR A 697 -32.80 61.98 20.07
N SER A 698 -32.91 62.87 19.09
CA SER A 698 -32.18 64.12 18.82
C SER A 698 -31.79 65.05 19.98
N GLN A 699 -30.60 65.67 19.81
CA GLN A 699 -30.19 67.06 20.17
C GLN A 699 -30.74 67.75 21.43
N THR A 700 -29.85 68.32 22.28
CA THR A 700 -29.70 69.79 22.51
C THR A 700 -28.74 70.16 23.67
N ARG A 701 -27.55 70.71 23.34
CA ARG A 701 -26.90 71.92 23.94
C ARG A 701 -26.40 71.95 25.42
N ARG A 702 -25.08 72.26 25.54
CA ARG A 702 -24.37 73.18 26.48
C ARG A 702 -23.78 72.73 27.85
N THR A 703 -22.44 72.77 27.86
CA THR A 703 -21.49 73.33 28.88
C THR A 703 -21.27 72.62 30.24
N PRO A 704 -20.06 72.78 30.85
CA PRO A 704 -19.54 71.86 31.87
C PRO A 704 -19.49 72.44 33.30
N ALA A 705 -19.31 71.55 34.29
CA ALA A 705 -18.40 71.74 35.45
C ALA A 705 -18.27 70.43 36.26
N THR A 706 -17.03 70.07 36.63
CA THR A 706 -16.64 69.08 37.66
C THR A 706 -16.90 69.65 39.08
N PRO A 707 -16.93 68.84 40.16
CA PRO A 707 -15.77 68.09 40.68
C PRO A 707 -15.76 66.59 40.35
#